data_AF-A0A7U4GI16-F1
#
_entry.id   AF-A0A7U4GI16-F1
#
_cell.length_a   1.000
_cell.length_b   1.000
_cell.length_c   1.000
_cell.angle_alpha   90.00
_cell.angle_beta   90.00
_cell.angle_gamma   90.00
#
_symmetry.space_group_name_H-M   'P 1'
#
loop_
_entity.id
_entity.type
_entity.pdbx_description
1 polymer ?
#
loop_
_entity_poly.entity_id
_entity_poly.type
_entity_poly.pdbx_seq_one_letter_code
_entity_poly.pdbx_strand_id
1 'polypeptide(L)'
;MNIVMKLLISIALLMSQAAYSNKAQVCFHELIDFGGESFCSAESESDSNYNNGFNNKIESISVPPGMVVTLYDGANFTGEQMILKNDINLPELQLSSLYKNINSYEIASAICFYTQDQFEGESICLAANQQIDLYHDSESIIESGRDVLPIHNDSIRSITVPYGMTAKIYKNDHFNLPFFTLKENITEDNLKALKMSKSITGIKVTDKNGLNCDQQCAIINSHVINLPDSFGEYWSDERLQNRQVLLVFKTTGLGEDDNYDIKLFNGPSVSINRRMLIFSDYKMVNRFYFDRYKKNDNPSFIVQIKRDTVQTQFIQTLKNNLVDISPIISFDWTNSIGSSPEIVISNYNRDRPLVLEKTILTADTGDKDWEKRDLTEISKLICAFTPFLNIYNYIIQGKCQQLDAIIFNADRYFSSNTQGKTLHIAGNSPPLKPQPITKEELLIQEGGDDYMTLTYIYNNKTSQSLSLPAVAKTCMISIYSLVNTRPTRQIRPRCIDWTLDVMTDFTLLFGHSLETWNTAFFGRIVDSIIRTGSIGVAVEDKEVADRLIKSIKDKITEQTTSNALSEIKTAFDYAQLSYLTYSFYYSSDETPAQVELLPLGIYELPLETYIYRQTSPIIISQGDLVEQNNLEFEVEILPTLTPEEEEKLSDIEVENTQAMRKKLSETITQWGEQYQEPHNGQAASMDDSPDEKDRALRKLHHAGYIVTGIISRRLLLHRPGEIYVVIKLQGRIIAVVLADRFNSQERVELVASVTLPEYVLFPDREGTVRGAGTAAVRELSRYLQQQGAQTLFSEVISQPSARVKQKVGFNFKSEF
;
A
#
# COMPACT_ATOMS: atom_id res chain seq x y z
N MET A 1 -69.78 -30.62 45.70
CA MET A 1 -69.47 -29.54 44.73
C MET A 1 -68.83 -28.29 45.37
N ASN A 2 -69.19 -27.88 46.59
CA ASN A 2 -68.62 -26.68 47.24
C ASN A 2 -67.19 -26.82 47.83
N ILE A 3 -66.66 -28.03 47.97
CA ILE A 3 -65.29 -28.27 48.49
C ILE A 3 -64.25 -28.21 47.36
N VAL A 4 -64.60 -28.70 46.16
CA VAL A 4 -63.73 -28.67 44.97
C VAL A 4 -63.55 -27.24 44.46
N MET A 5 -64.59 -26.40 44.55
CA MET A 5 -64.53 -25.00 44.13
C MET A 5 -63.71 -24.11 45.08
N LYS A 6 -63.68 -24.42 46.39
CA LYS A 6 -62.82 -23.72 47.36
C LYS A 6 -61.34 -24.13 47.27
N LEU A 7 -61.05 -25.38 46.88
CA LEU A 7 -59.68 -25.82 46.64
C LEU A 7 -59.08 -25.20 45.36
N LEU A 8 -59.88 -25.05 44.30
CA LEU A 8 -59.46 -24.40 43.05
C LEU A 8 -59.18 -22.89 43.22
N ILE A 9 -59.96 -22.19 44.04
CA ILE A 9 -59.71 -20.77 44.35
C ILE A 9 -58.47 -20.61 45.25
N SER A 10 -58.19 -21.57 46.14
CA SER A 10 -56.98 -21.52 46.98
C SER A 10 -55.70 -21.90 46.23
N ILE A 11 -55.78 -22.72 45.18
CA ILE A 11 -54.65 -23.04 44.30
C ILE A 11 -54.38 -21.90 43.29
N ALA A 12 -55.41 -21.16 42.85
CA ALA A 12 -55.23 -19.99 42.00
C ALA A 12 -54.63 -18.78 42.75
N LEU A 13 -54.85 -18.66 44.07
CA LEU A 13 -54.26 -17.61 44.92
C LEU A 13 -52.83 -17.93 45.42
N LEU A 14 -52.30 -19.13 45.16
CA LEU A 14 -50.91 -19.51 45.45
C LEU A 14 -50.02 -19.54 44.19
N MET A 15 -50.57 -19.17 43.03
CA MET A 15 -49.85 -19.02 41.76
C MET A 15 -49.91 -17.56 41.28
N SER A 16 -49.71 -16.59 42.18
CA SER A 16 -49.08 -15.34 41.77
C SER A 16 -47.59 -15.65 41.55
N GLN A 17 -47.28 -16.34 40.45
CA GLN A 17 -45.94 -16.20 39.90
C GLN A 17 -45.80 -14.71 39.64
N ALA A 18 -44.91 -14.05 40.38
CA ALA A 18 -44.35 -12.78 39.92
C ALA A 18 -44.01 -13.02 38.45
N ALA A 19 -44.58 -12.20 37.56
CA ALA A 19 -44.18 -12.20 36.18
C ALA A 19 -42.69 -11.81 36.19
N TYR A 20 -41.81 -12.82 36.19
CA TYR A 20 -40.37 -12.63 36.13
C TYR A 20 -40.11 -11.97 34.78
N SER A 21 -39.92 -10.65 34.80
CA SER A 21 -39.46 -9.93 33.62
C SER A 21 -38.06 -10.43 33.29
N ASN A 22 -37.90 -11.05 32.11
CA ASN A 22 -36.65 -11.60 31.59
C ASN A 22 -35.61 -10.52 31.21
N LYS A 23 -35.87 -9.23 31.47
CA LYS A 23 -34.94 -8.11 31.24
C LYS A 23 -35.00 -7.15 32.42
N ALA A 24 -33.85 -6.63 32.85
CA ALA A 24 -33.79 -5.59 33.87
C ALA A 24 -34.55 -4.34 33.40
N GLN A 25 -35.56 -3.93 34.17
CA GLN A 25 -36.39 -2.77 33.87
C GLN A 25 -36.68 -2.00 35.16
N VAL A 26 -36.74 -0.68 35.06
CA VAL A 26 -37.21 0.17 36.17
C VAL A 26 -38.73 0.13 36.17
N CYS A 27 -39.33 -0.32 37.27
CA CYS A 27 -40.77 -0.50 37.39
C CYS A 27 -41.36 0.52 38.37
N PHE A 28 -42.45 1.16 37.97
CA PHE A 28 -43.19 2.13 38.76
C PHE A 28 -44.50 1.50 39.22
N HIS A 29 -44.75 1.49 40.53
CA HIS A 29 -45.82 0.73 41.16
C HIS A 29 -46.86 1.64 41.82
N GLU A 30 -48.14 1.25 41.73
CA GLU A 30 -49.25 1.98 42.36
C GLU A 30 -49.27 1.87 43.89
N LEU A 31 -48.69 0.81 44.47
CA LEU A 31 -48.70 0.58 45.92
C LEU A 31 -47.28 0.54 46.51
N ILE A 32 -47.21 0.62 47.83
CA ILE A 32 -46.01 0.37 48.62
C ILE A 32 -45.46 -1.05 48.40
N ASP A 33 -44.18 -1.25 48.73
CA ASP A 33 -43.51 -2.55 48.67
C ASP A 33 -43.59 -3.22 47.28
N PHE A 34 -43.56 -2.41 46.22
CA PHE A 34 -43.60 -2.85 44.82
C PHE A 34 -44.86 -3.64 44.44
N GLY A 35 -45.97 -3.38 45.13
CA GLY A 35 -47.27 -4.01 44.88
C GLY A 35 -48.16 -3.25 43.88
N GLY A 36 -49.25 -3.90 43.46
CA GLY A 36 -50.28 -3.29 42.61
C GLY A 36 -49.98 -3.39 41.11
N GLU A 37 -50.73 -2.64 40.30
CA GLU A 37 -50.42 -2.47 38.88
C GLU A 37 -49.07 -1.76 38.74
N SER A 38 -48.32 -2.08 37.68
CA SER A 38 -47.03 -1.45 37.40
C SER A 38 -46.81 -1.28 35.90
N PHE A 39 -46.05 -0.25 35.55
CA PHE A 39 -45.42 -0.17 34.22
C PHE A 39 -43.91 -0.13 34.40
N CYS A 40 -43.20 -0.70 33.44
CA CYS A 40 -41.75 -0.80 33.50
C CYS A 40 -41.12 -0.22 32.23
N SER A 41 -39.97 0.40 32.40
CA SER A 41 -39.17 0.93 31.29
C SER A 41 -37.76 0.35 31.30
N ALA A 42 -37.28 0.03 30.11
CA ALA A 42 -35.96 -0.54 29.87
C ALA A 42 -34.85 0.54 29.85
N GLU A 43 -33.59 0.11 29.75
CA GLU A 43 -32.47 1.03 29.60
C GLU A 43 -32.62 1.95 28.39
N SER A 44 -32.22 3.22 28.53
CA SER A 44 -32.36 4.26 27.49
C SER A 44 -33.79 4.64 27.11
N GLU A 45 -34.82 4.08 27.76
CA GLU A 45 -36.19 4.56 27.60
C GLU A 45 -36.45 5.82 28.42
N SER A 46 -37.28 6.70 27.87
CA SER A 46 -37.67 7.95 28.52
C SER A 46 -39.10 8.32 28.11
N ASP A 47 -39.84 8.96 29.01
CA ASP A 47 -41.13 9.57 28.69
C ASP A 47 -41.07 11.05 29.03
N SER A 48 -41.12 11.89 27.98
CA SER A 48 -41.05 13.34 28.11
C SER A 48 -42.37 13.97 28.54
N ASN A 49 -43.50 13.26 28.43
CA ASN A 49 -44.82 13.76 28.82
C ASN A 49 -45.67 12.62 29.37
N TYR A 50 -45.27 12.15 30.55
CA TYR A 50 -45.90 11.02 31.20
C TYR A 50 -47.34 11.34 31.63
N ASN A 51 -48.32 10.64 31.04
CA ASN A 51 -49.75 10.80 31.38
C ASN A 51 -50.57 9.50 31.21
N ASN A 52 -49.98 8.36 31.60
CA ASN A 52 -50.52 7.01 31.33
C ASN A 52 -51.44 6.44 32.43
N GLY A 53 -52.27 7.26 33.08
CA GLY A 53 -53.27 6.78 34.07
C GLY A 53 -52.72 6.37 35.46
N PHE A 54 -51.40 6.42 35.63
CA PHE A 54 -50.65 6.31 36.88
C PHE A 54 -50.24 7.68 37.46
N ASN A 55 -50.71 8.78 36.85
CA ASN A 55 -50.47 10.13 37.33
C ASN A 55 -50.92 10.28 38.80
N ASN A 56 -50.02 10.73 39.67
CA ASN A 56 -50.21 10.87 41.12
C ASN A 56 -50.47 9.56 41.90
N LYS A 57 -50.21 8.41 41.28
CA LYS A 57 -50.45 7.08 41.88
C LYS A 57 -49.18 6.30 42.20
N ILE A 58 -48.00 6.77 41.79
CA ILE A 58 -46.74 6.07 42.04
C ILE A 58 -46.41 6.14 43.54
N GLU A 59 -46.39 4.98 44.21
CA GLU A 59 -46.08 4.87 45.64
C GLU A 59 -44.76 4.12 45.90
N SER A 60 -44.27 3.32 44.94
CA SER A 60 -42.92 2.76 44.99
C SER A 60 -42.34 2.60 43.59
N ILE A 61 -41.00 2.62 43.49
CA ILE A 61 -40.27 2.46 42.24
C ILE A 61 -39.16 1.44 42.46
N SER A 62 -39.18 0.35 41.69
CA SER A 62 -38.09 -0.60 41.69
C SER A 62 -37.05 -0.24 40.63
N VAL A 63 -35.78 -0.16 41.04
CA VAL A 63 -34.64 0.18 40.19
C VAL A 63 -33.64 -0.97 40.23
N PRO A 64 -33.49 -1.76 39.15
CA PRO A 64 -32.52 -2.86 39.11
C PRO A 64 -31.08 -2.41 39.42
N PRO A 65 -30.23 -3.30 39.98
CA PRO A 65 -28.86 -2.92 40.33
C PRO A 65 -28.08 -2.35 39.14
N GLY A 66 -27.47 -1.20 39.40
CA GLY A 66 -26.65 -0.40 38.48
C GLY A 66 -27.42 0.31 37.35
N MET A 67 -28.75 0.22 37.32
CA MET A 67 -29.57 1.16 36.55
C MET A 67 -29.70 2.50 37.28
N VAL A 68 -29.95 3.56 36.51
CA VAL A 68 -30.14 4.92 37.02
C VAL A 68 -31.34 5.52 36.33
N VAL A 69 -32.29 6.05 37.12
CA VAL A 69 -33.44 6.79 36.60
C VAL A 69 -33.45 8.21 37.15
N THR A 70 -33.68 9.18 36.27
CA THR A 70 -33.89 10.58 36.63
C THR A 70 -35.37 10.89 36.48
N LEU A 71 -35.98 11.38 37.56
CA LEU A 71 -37.38 11.78 37.61
C LEU A 71 -37.46 13.30 37.61
N TYR A 72 -38.48 13.85 36.96
CA TYR A 72 -38.69 15.29 36.85
C TYR A 72 -40.14 15.67 37.21
N ASP A 73 -40.31 16.82 37.87
CA ASP A 73 -41.63 17.40 38.14
C ASP A 73 -42.23 18.14 36.94
N GLY A 74 -41.43 18.48 35.93
CA GLY A 74 -41.86 19.12 34.71
C GLY A 74 -41.98 18.15 33.54
N ALA A 75 -42.67 18.61 32.49
CA ALA A 75 -42.64 17.99 31.18
C ALA A 75 -41.31 18.25 30.46
N ASN A 76 -40.98 17.41 29.49
CA ASN A 76 -39.77 17.48 28.66
C ASN A 76 -38.47 17.57 29.48
N PHE A 77 -38.38 16.82 30.59
CA PHE A 77 -37.19 16.74 31.44
C PHE A 77 -36.77 18.09 32.03
N THR A 78 -37.76 18.88 32.46
CA THR A 78 -37.55 20.21 33.05
C THR A 78 -37.98 20.23 34.51
N GLY A 79 -37.55 21.26 35.25
CA GLY A 79 -37.95 21.49 36.64
C GLY A 79 -37.01 20.85 37.66
N GLU A 80 -37.55 20.49 38.83
CA GLU A 80 -36.81 19.80 39.89
C GLU A 80 -36.60 18.33 39.51
N GLN A 81 -35.42 17.80 39.82
CA GLN A 81 -35.05 16.43 39.47
C GLN A 81 -34.59 15.62 40.67
N MET A 82 -34.86 14.31 40.62
CA MET A 82 -34.32 13.32 41.55
C MET A 82 -33.70 12.17 40.77
N ILE A 83 -32.48 11.81 41.14
CA ILE A 83 -31.77 10.68 40.55
C ILE A 83 -31.85 9.50 41.51
N LEU A 84 -32.44 8.40 41.05
CA LEU A 84 -32.54 7.15 41.80
C LEU A 84 -31.56 6.12 41.23
N LYS A 85 -30.82 5.47 42.14
CA LYS A 85 -29.88 4.38 41.82
C LYS A 85 -30.27 3.05 42.48
N ASN A 86 -31.21 3.10 43.41
CA ASN A 86 -31.74 1.98 44.17
C ASN A 86 -33.26 2.11 44.22
N ASP A 87 -33.92 1.06 44.67
CA ASP A 87 -35.36 1.06 44.89
C ASP A 87 -35.75 2.16 45.89
N ILE A 88 -36.93 2.76 45.69
CA ILE A 88 -37.49 3.76 46.61
C ILE A 88 -38.93 3.38 46.93
N ASN A 89 -39.30 3.48 48.21
CA ASN A 89 -40.64 3.16 48.70
C ASN A 89 -41.33 4.44 49.21
N LEU A 90 -42.62 4.34 49.53
CA LEU A 90 -43.47 5.48 49.84
C LEU A 90 -42.92 6.43 50.92
N PRO A 91 -42.36 5.96 52.05
CA PRO A 91 -41.86 6.86 53.09
C PRO A 91 -40.73 7.78 52.60
N GLU A 92 -39.84 7.25 51.76
CA GLU A 92 -38.72 8.00 51.20
C GLU A 92 -39.18 8.89 50.04
N LEU A 93 -40.09 8.39 49.20
CA LEU A 93 -40.65 9.16 48.09
C LEU A 93 -41.43 10.37 48.62
N GLN A 94 -42.18 10.24 49.72
CA GLN A 94 -42.93 11.34 50.37
C GLN A 94 -42.05 12.47 50.89
N LEU A 95 -40.76 12.22 51.15
CA LEU A 95 -39.81 13.25 51.55
C LEU A 95 -39.29 14.06 50.35
N SER A 96 -39.58 13.61 49.13
CA SER A 96 -39.24 14.31 47.89
C SER A 96 -40.35 15.27 47.44
N SER A 97 -39.98 16.36 46.78
CA SER A 97 -40.92 17.25 46.07
C SER A 97 -41.61 16.59 44.87
N LEU A 98 -41.06 15.46 44.40
CA LEU A 98 -41.59 14.67 43.29
C LEU A 98 -42.73 13.74 43.68
N TYR A 99 -43.02 13.56 44.98
CA TYR A 99 -44.16 12.72 45.39
C TYR A 99 -45.47 13.24 44.79
N LYS A 100 -46.12 12.39 44.00
CA LYS A 100 -47.33 12.73 43.22
C LYS A 100 -47.15 13.92 42.27
N ASN A 101 -45.93 14.18 41.80
CA ASN A 101 -45.65 15.25 40.85
C ASN A 101 -44.73 14.80 39.70
N ILE A 102 -44.43 13.50 39.57
CA ILE A 102 -43.59 12.98 38.48
C ILE A 102 -44.32 13.16 37.14
N ASN A 103 -43.78 14.02 36.27
CA ASN A 103 -44.36 14.36 34.96
C ASN A 103 -43.48 13.95 33.76
N SER A 104 -42.20 13.68 33.98
CA SER A 104 -41.34 13.01 33.01
C SER A 104 -40.24 12.21 33.69
N TYR A 105 -39.68 11.23 33.00
CA TYR A 105 -38.57 10.42 33.49
C TYR A 105 -37.63 9.99 32.37
N GLU A 106 -36.36 9.78 32.71
CA GLU A 106 -35.32 9.31 31.81
C GLU A 106 -34.51 8.20 32.48
N ILE A 107 -34.41 7.04 31.81
CA ILE A 107 -33.54 5.93 32.24
C ILE A 107 -32.21 6.05 31.50
N ALA A 108 -31.12 6.12 32.26
CA ALA A 108 -29.78 6.15 31.69
C ALA A 108 -29.49 4.86 30.89
N SER A 109 -28.72 4.99 29.81
CA SER A 109 -28.20 3.82 29.09
C SER A 109 -27.32 2.97 30.02
N ALA A 110 -27.51 1.66 29.98
CA ALA A 110 -26.78 0.71 30.81
C ALA A 110 -26.45 -0.57 30.03
N ILE A 111 -25.28 -1.16 30.31
CA ILE A 111 -24.87 -2.46 29.78
C ILE A 111 -25.36 -3.54 30.73
N CYS A 112 -26.12 -4.52 30.23
CA CYS A 112 -26.66 -5.60 31.06
C CYS A 112 -25.95 -6.93 30.81
N PHE A 113 -25.65 -7.63 31.90
CA PHE A 113 -24.96 -8.91 31.93
C PHE A 113 -25.93 -9.98 32.42
N TYR A 114 -25.93 -11.16 31.80
CA TYR A 114 -26.96 -12.18 32.01
C TYR A 114 -26.33 -13.54 32.35
N THR A 115 -26.99 -14.30 33.22
CA THR A 115 -26.53 -15.64 33.65
C THR A 115 -26.84 -16.75 32.66
N GLN A 116 -27.73 -16.51 31.68
CA GLN A 116 -28.04 -17.42 30.58
C GLN A 116 -27.68 -16.79 29.22
N ASP A 117 -27.68 -17.62 28.17
CA ASP A 117 -27.45 -17.13 26.81
C ASP A 117 -28.70 -16.40 26.28
N GLN A 118 -28.57 -15.72 25.14
CA GLN A 118 -29.66 -14.99 24.48
C GLN A 118 -30.31 -13.90 25.36
N PHE A 119 -29.53 -13.34 26.29
CA PHE A 119 -29.92 -12.23 27.16
C PHE A 119 -31.08 -12.59 28.10
N GLU A 120 -31.06 -13.82 28.62
CA GLU A 120 -32.06 -14.37 29.54
C GLU A 120 -31.47 -14.69 30.92
N GLY A 121 -32.34 -14.98 31.89
CA GLY A 121 -31.97 -15.31 33.26
C GLY A 121 -31.77 -14.09 34.17
N GLU A 122 -31.10 -14.31 35.29
CA GLU A 122 -30.76 -13.22 36.23
C GLU A 122 -29.80 -12.24 35.57
N SER A 123 -29.98 -10.95 35.85
CA SER A 123 -29.20 -9.88 35.23
C SER A 123 -28.77 -8.79 36.21
N ILE A 124 -27.66 -8.13 35.88
CA ILE A 124 -27.19 -6.90 36.50
C ILE A 124 -26.86 -5.93 35.36
N CYS A 125 -27.18 -4.65 35.52
CA CYS A 125 -26.84 -3.63 34.54
C CYS A 125 -25.85 -2.64 35.14
N LEU A 126 -25.04 -2.02 34.30
CA LEU A 126 -24.10 -0.99 34.73
C LEU A 126 -24.22 0.22 33.80
N ALA A 127 -24.55 1.36 34.39
CA ALA A 127 -24.54 2.65 33.69
C ALA A 127 -23.09 3.15 33.46
N ALA A 128 -22.97 4.24 32.71
CA ALA A 128 -21.71 4.89 32.43
C ALA A 128 -20.85 5.16 33.69
N ASN A 129 -19.54 4.92 33.58
CA ASN A 129 -18.55 5.12 34.64
C ASN A 129 -18.73 4.24 35.89
N GLN A 130 -19.62 3.25 35.85
CA GLN A 130 -19.70 2.22 36.87
C GLN A 130 -18.70 1.10 36.60
N GLN A 131 -18.24 0.47 37.68
CA GLN A 131 -17.38 -0.71 37.64
C GLN A 131 -17.77 -1.64 38.78
N ILE A 132 -17.51 -2.93 38.60
CA ILE A 132 -17.74 -3.95 39.61
C ILE A 132 -16.66 -5.03 39.52
N ASP A 133 -16.14 -5.42 40.68
CA ASP A 133 -15.37 -6.64 40.91
C ASP A 133 -16.30 -7.64 41.61
N LEU A 134 -16.74 -8.67 40.88
CA LEU A 134 -17.74 -9.64 41.33
C LEU A 134 -17.27 -10.47 42.54
N TYR A 135 -15.97 -10.49 42.83
CA TYR A 135 -15.41 -11.18 43.98
C TYR A 135 -15.37 -10.27 45.22
N HIS A 136 -14.88 -9.04 45.06
CA HIS A 136 -14.59 -8.14 46.18
C HIS A 136 -15.74 -7.18 46.53
N ASP A 137 -16.49 -6.71 45.54
CA ASP A 137 -17.50 -5.66 45.76
C ASP A 137 -18.82 -6.21 46.31
N SER A 138 -18.87 -7.52 46.60
CA SER A 138 -20.04 -8.18 47.17
C SER A 138 -20.51 -7.57 48.50
N GLU A 139 -19.59 -7.10 49.34
CA GLU A 139 -19.92 -6.44 50.62
C GLU A 139 -20.48 -5.02 50.42
N SER A 140 -19.94 -4.23 49.48
CA SER A 140 -20.37 -2.85 49.23
C SER A 140 -21.78 -2.73 48.60
N ILE A 141 -22.21 -3.79 47.90
CA ILE A 141 -23.56 -3.89 47.30
C ILE A 141 -24.59 -4.39 48.33
N ILE A 142 -24.13 -5.02 49.41
CA ILE A 142 -24.96 -5.34 50.58
C ILE A 142 -25.18 -4.08 51.43
N GLU A 143 -24.18 -3.21 51.54
CA GLU A 143 -24.30 -1.90 52.25
C GLU A 143 -25.31 -0.92 51.61
N SER A 144 -25.72 -1.13 50.36
CA SER A 144 -26.80 -0.36 49.72
C SER A 144 -28.22 -0.84 50.07
N GLY A 145 -28.36 -1.73 51.06
CA GLY A 145 -29.64 -2.19 51.59
C GLY A 145 -30.22 -3.43 50.91
N ARG A 146 -29.38 -4.25 50.24
CA ARG A 146 -29.81 -5.47 49.54
C ARG A 146 -29.21 -6.73 50.16
N ASP A 147 -30.01 -7.79 50.25
CA ASP A 147 -29.60 -9.05 50.89
C ASP A 147 -28.80 -9.99 49.95
N VAL A 148 -28.92 -9.88 48.61
CA VAL A 148 -28.27 -10.82 47.66
C VAL A 148 -27.89 -10.14 46.33
N LEU A 149 -26.67 -10.40 45.83
CA LEU A 149 -26.22 -10.07 44.48
C LEU A 149 -26.84 -11.02 43.44
N PRO A 150 -27.58 -10.53 42.41
CA PRO A 150 -28.24 -11.39 41.42
C PRO A 150 -27.29 -12.16 40.50
N ILE A 151 -26.03 -11.75 40.37
CA ILE A 151 -25.04 -12.46 39.56
C ILE A 151 -23.82 -12.79 40.41
N HIS A 152 -23.44 -14.06 40.39
CA HIS A 152 -22.20 -14.54 41.00
C HIS A 152 -21.02 -14.45 40.04
N ASN A 153 -19.82 -14.46 40.61
CA ASN A 153 -18.58 -14.60 39.86
C ASN A 153 -18.66 -15.75 38.83
N ASP A 154 -18.07 -15.56 37.65
CA ASP A 154 -18.01 -16.59 36.60
C ASP A 154 -19.38 -17.12 36.11
N SER A 155 -20.45 -16.35 36.31
CA SER A 155 -21.81 -16.79 35.93
C SER A 155 -22.33 -16.15 34.64
N ILE A 156 -21.64 -15.14 34.10
CA ILE A 156 -22.07 -14.38 32.93
C ILE A 156 -21.92 -15.22 31.65
N ARG A 157 -22.99 -15.22 30.84
CA ARG A 157 -23.12 -15.97 29.58
C ARG A 157 -23.59 -15.16 28.39
N SER A 158 -24.21 -14.01 28.60
CA SER A 158 -24.48 -13.06 27.51
C SER A 158 -24.51 -11.62 28.03
N ILE A 159 -24.27 -10.65 27.15
CA ILE A 159 -24.15 -9.23 27.52
C ILE A 159 -24.79 -8.37 26.43
N THR A 160 -25.66 -7.44 26.81
CA THR A 160 -26.21 -6.40 25.93
C THR A 160 -25.41 -5.10 26.10
N VAL A 161 -24.98 -4.52 24.99
CA VAL A 161 -24.21 -3.27 24.94
C VAL A 161 -24.98 -2.27 24.08
N PRO A 162 -25.63 -1.25 24.67
CA PRO A 162 -26.31 -0.20 23.92
C PRO A 162 -25.36 0.59 23.03
N TYR A 163 -25.90 1.19 21.97
CA TYR A 163 -25.13 2.07 21.10
C TYR A 163 -24.55 3.24 21.90
N GLY A 164 -23.26 3.52 21.69
CA GLY A 164 -22.58 4.59 22.41
C GLY A 164 -22.03 4.18 23.78
N MET A 165 -22.16 2.93 24.20
CA MET A 165 -21.51 2.43 25.41
C MET A 165 -20.36 1.46 25.08
N THR A 166 -19.49 1.22 26.06
CA THR A 166 -18.39 0.25 25.95
C THR A 166 -18.19 -0.45 27.29
N ALA A 167 -18.05 -1.78 27.27
CA ALA A 167 -17.69 -2.58 28.43
C ALA A 167 -16.28 -3.15 28.29
N LYS A 168 -15.46 -3.02 29.32
CA LYS A 168 -14.24 -3.81 29.49
C LYS A 168 -14.54 -4.95 30.46
N ILE A 169 -14.48 -6.19 29.97
CA ILE A 169 -14.68 -7.40 30.77
C ILE A 169 -13.33 -8.05 31.08
N TYR A 170 -13.10 -8.37 32.34
CA TYR A 170 -11.84 -8.86 32.87
C TYR A 170 -12.00 -10.29 33.36
N LYS A 171 -10.98 -11.11 33.06
CA LYS A 171 -10.92 -12.48 33.54
C LYS A 171 -10.42 -12.62 34.97
N ASN A 172 -9.64 -11.63 35.40
CA ASN A 172 -9.00 -11.61 36.70
C ASN A 172 -9.47 -10.39 37.47
N ASP A 173 -9.53 -10.56 38.79
CA ASP A 173 -9.95 -9.54 39.75
C ASP A 173 -9.02 -8.32 39.73
N HIS A 174 -9.44 -7.24 40.37
CA HIS A 174 -8.74 -5.95 40.38
C HIS A 174 -8.48 -5.40 38.98
N PHE A 175 -9.31 -5.79 38.00
CA PHE A 175 -9.25 -5.33 36.61
C PHE A 175 -7.90 -5.66 35.94
N ASN A 176 -7.36 -6.84 36.23
CA ASN A 176 -6.11 -7.31 35.66
C ASN A 176 -6.32 -8.02 34.31
N LEU A 177 -5.29 -8.00 33.46
CA LEU A 177 -5.26 -8.79 32.22
C LEU A 177 -5.48 -10.29 32.50
N PRO A 178 -6.11 -11.06 31.59
CA PRO A 178 -6.60 -10.62 30.28
C PRO A 178 -7.99 -9.95 30.36
N PHE A 179 -8.23 -9.00 29.46
CA PHE A 179 -9.53 -8.33 29.30
C PHE A 179 -9.91 -8.22 27.82
N PHE A 180 -11.19 -8.00 27.56
CA PHE A 180 -11.70 -7.63 26.23
C PHE A 180 -12.60 -6.40 26.33
N THR A 181 -12.53 -5.56 25.32
CA THR A 181 -13.41 -4.40 25.17
C THR A 181 -14.56 -4.76 24.22
N LEU A 182 -15.80 -4.54 24.65
CA LEU A 182 -17.03 -4.86 23.95
C LEU A 182 -17.78 -3.58 23.57
N LYS A 183 -18.29 -3.54 22.34
CA LYS A 183 -19.13 -2.46 21.79
C LYS A 183 -20.45 -2.94 21.18
N GLU A 184 -20.62 -4.25 21.14
CA GLU A 184 -21.76 -4.92 20.55
C GLU A 184 -22.26 -5.96 21.55
N ASN A 185 -23.53 -6.34 21.43
CA ASN A 185 -24.07 -7.47 22.16
C ASN A 185 -23.25 -8.73 21.89
N ILE A 186 -23.07 -9.57 22.91
CA ILE A 186 -22.29 -10.79 22.81
C ILE A 186 -23.05 -11.97 23.43
N THR A 187 -23.04 -13.10 22.74
CA THR A 187 -23.67 -14.36 23.18
C THR A 187 -22.64 -15.28 23.83
N GLU A 188 -23.13 -16.38 24.40
CA GLU A 188 -22.31 -17.39 25.06
C GLU A 188 -21.26 -17.99 24.12
N ASP A 189 -21.62 -18.27 22.86
CA ASP A 189 -20.69 -18.89 21.91
C ASP A 189 -19.54 -17.94 21.53
N ASN A 190 -19.83 -16.64 21.39
CA ASN A 190 -18.79 -15.64 21.20
C ASN A 190 -17.91 -15.48 22.46
N LEU A 191 -18.50 -15.52 23.66
CA LEU A 191 -17.73 -15.50 24.91
C LEU A 191 -16.84 -16.74 25.08
N LYS A 192 -17.30 -17.92 24.66
CA LYS A 192 -16.48 -19.14 24.61
C LYS A 192 -15.30 -18.97 23.65
N ALA A 193 -15.53 -18.41 22.46
CA ALA A 193 -14.46 -18.16 21.48
C ALA A 193 -13.38 -17.22 22.05
N LEU A 194 -13.77 -16.22 22.86
CA LEU A 194 -12.86 -15.33 23.58
C LEU A 194 -12.29 -15.94 24.88
N LYS A 195 -12.71 -17.14 25.29
CA LYS A 195 -12.37 -17.78 26.58
C LYS A 195 -12.78 -16.96 27.82
N MET A 196 -13.87 -16.21 27.68
CA MET A 196 -14.49 -15.37 28.72
C MET A 196 -15.78 -15.97 29.29
N SER A 197 -16.39 -16.95 28.61
CA SER A 197 -17.56 -17.66 29.14
C SER A 197 -17.23 -18.28 30.50
N LYS A 198 -18.02 -17.93 31.52
CA LYS A 198 -17.80 -18.32 32.92
C LYS A 198 -16.40 -18.05 33.43
N SER A 199 -15.86 -16.90 33.07
CA SER A 199 -14.54 -16.48 33.53
C SER A 199 -14.50 -14.98 33.81
N ILE A 200 -15.62 -14.27 33.73
CA ILE A 200 -15.68 -12.82 33.93
C ILE A 200 -15.78 -12.55 35.43
N THR A 201 -14.82 -11.80 35.94
CA THR A 201 -14.75 -11.44 37.37
C THR A 201 -14.74 -9.93 37.60
N GLY A 202 -14.26 -9.13 36.66
CA GLY A 202 -14.27 -7.67 36.73
C GLY A 202 -14.92 -7.03 35.51
N ILE A 203 -15.61 -5.91 35.71
CA ILE A 203 -16.30 -5.18 34.64
C ILE A 203 -16.12 -3.68 34.83
N LYS A 204 -15.83 -2.96 33.74
CA LYS A 204 -15.88 -1.48 33.69
C LYS A 204 -16.72 -1.01 32.52
N VAL A 205 -17.59 -0.01 32.75
CA VAL A 205 -18.45 0.58 31.72
C VAL A 205 -18.10 2.05 31.50
N THR A 206 -18.04 2.46 30.24
CA THR A 206 -17.72 3.84 29.83
C THR A 206 -18.58 4.27 28.65
N ASP A 207 -18.84 5.57 28.54
CA ASP A 207 -19.50 6.16 27.37
C ASP A 207 -18.53 6.35 26.19
N LYS A 208 -19.10 6.43 24.98
CA LYS A 208 -18.38 6.66 23.73
C LYS A 208 -17.85 8.10 23.65
N ASN A 209 -16.63 8.33 24.10
CA ASN A 209 -15.85 9.55 23.79
C ASN A 209 -14.56 9.25 23.02
N GLY A 210 -14.38 9.84 21.83
CA GLY A 210 -13.19 9.67 21.00
C GLY A 210 -12.91 8.22 20.56
N LEU A 211 -11.62 7.85 20.47
CA LEU A 211 -11.18 6.51 20.12
C LEU A 211 -11.43 5.52 21.28
N ASN A 212 -12.59 4.89 21.28
CA ASN A 212 -12.91 3.78 22.18
C ASN A 212 -12.64 2.44 21.50
N CYS A 213 -12.32 1.39 22.25
CA CYS A 213 -11.93 0.07 21.71
C CYS A 213 -10.55 0.08 21.03
N ASP A 214 -9.59 0.75 21.66
CA ASP A 214 -8.20 0.88 21.21
C ASP A 214 -7.31 -0.31 21.62
N GLN A 215 -7.78 -1.18 22.51
CA GLN A 215 -7.08 -2.37 22.99
C GLN A 215 -8.02 -3.57 23.20
N GLN A 216 -7.58 -4.75 22.76
CA GLN A 216 -8.30 -6.04 22.89
C GLN A 216 -9.80 -5.92 22.56
N CYS A 217 -10.11 -5.21 21.48
CA CYS A 217 -11.47 -4.94 21.07
C CYS A 217 -12.07 -6.17 20.36
N ALA A 218 -13.17 -6.70 20.88
CA ALA A 218 -13.88 -7.79 20.23
C ALA A 218 -14.95 -7.23 19.28
N ILE A 219 -14.79 -7.54 17.98
CA ILE A 219 -15.68 -7.13 16.90
C ILE A 219 -16.53 -8.35 16.54
N ILE A 220 -17.83 -8.30 16.85
CA ILE A 220 -18.76 -9.40 16.58
C ILE A 220 -19.28 -9.26 15.16
N ASN A 221 -19.86 -8.12 14.80
CA ASN A 221 -20.36 -7.87 13.44
C ASN A 221 -19.59 -6.74 12.77
N SER A 222 -19.49 -5.58 13.42
CA SER A 222 -18.80 -4.44 12.82
C SER A 222 -18.31 -3.42 13.83
N HIS A 223 -17.18 -2.78 13.52
CA HIS A 223 -16.63 -1.68 14.28
C HIS A 223 -16.38 -0.48 13.37
N VAL A 224 -16.88 0.68 13.79
CA VAL A 224 -16.71 1.95 13.08
C VAL A 224 -15.78 2.87 13.87
N ILE A 225 -14.74 3.34 13.21
CA ILE A 225 -13.83 4.39 13.69
C ILE A 225 -14.17 5.67 12.95
N ASN A 226 -14.84 6.60 13.64
CA ASN A 226 -15.09 7.94 13.11
C ASN A 226 -13.79 8.75 13.20
N LEU A 227 -13.23 9.13 12.04
CA LEU A 227 -11.90 9.71 12.00
C LEU A 227 -11.87 11.14 12.56
N PRO A 228 -12.80 12.06 12.20
CA PRO A 228 -12.84 13.38 12.83
C PRO A 228 -12.96 13.32 14.35
N ASP A 229 -13.87 12.50 14.89
CA ASP A 229 -14.07 12.38 16.34
C ASP A 229 -12.84 11.78 17.04
N SER A 230 -12.16 10.83 16.40
CA SER A 230 -11.01 10.14 16.98
C SER A 230 -9.72 10.95 16.92
N PHE A 231 -9.54 11.78 15.88
CA PHE A 231 -8.41 12.70 15.75
C PHE A 231 -8.66 14.05 16.46
N GLY A 232 -9.91 14.40 16.74
CA GLY A 232 -10.30 15.66 17.37
C GLY A 232 -9.85 16.88 16.55
N GLU A 233 -9.30 17.89 17.23
CA GLU A 233 -8.81 19.12 16.61
C GLU A 233 -7.72 18.89 15.54
N TYR A 234 -6.95 17.80 15.66
CA TYR A 234 -5.86 17.48 14.73
C TYR A 234 -6.36 16.97 13.38
N TRP A 235 -7.64 16.57 13.27
CA TRP A 235 -8.21 16.14 12.00
C TRP A 235 -8.14 17.25 10.95
N SER A 236 -8.43 18.49 11.34
CA SER A 236 -8.49 19.65 10.44
C SER A 236 -7.19 20.47 10.42
N ASP A 237 -6.14 20.05 11.12
CA ASP A 237 -4.86 20.77 11.14
C ASP A 237 -4.09 20.58 9.82
N GLU A 238 -3.90 21.67 9.08
CA GLU A 238 -3.18 21.65 7.80
C GLU A 238 -1.67 21.41 7.95
N ARG A 239 -1.10 21.64 9.14
CA ARG A 239 0.31 21.35 9.43
C ARG A 239 0.58 19.85 9.41
N LEU A 240 -0.42 19.05 9.79
CA LEU A 240 -0.39 17.59 9.83
C LEU A 240 -0.89 17.03 8.50
N GLN A 241 0.02 16.80 7.57
CA GLN A 241 -0.32 16.34 6.22
C GLN A 241 -0.69 14.86 6.20
N ASN A 242 0.04 14.05 6.96
CA ASN A 242 -0.18 12.60 7.02
C ASN A 242 -0.95 12.28 8.29
N ARG A 243 -2.15 11.71 8.15
CA ARG A 243 -2.94 11.16 9.25
C ARG A 243 -2.89 9.64 9.13
N GLN A 244 -2.43 8.94 10.14
CA GLN A 244 -2.15 7.51 10.07
C GLN A 244 -2.99 6.76 11.09
N VAL A 245 -3.57 5.63 10.67
CA VAL A 245 -4.28 4.69 11.52
C VAL A 245 -3.57 3.35 11.44
N LEU A 246 -3.07 2.87 12.58
CA LEU A 246 -2.55 1.51 12.74
C LEU A 246 -3.64 0.62 13.35
N LEU A 247 -3.94 -0.48 12.68
CA LEU A 247 -4.83 -1.54 13.15
C LEU A 247 -4.03 -2.82 13.28
N VAL A 248 -3.99 -3.42 14.46
CA VAL A 248 -3.34 -4.72 14.69
C VAL A 248 -4.35 -5.72 15.17
N PHE A 249 -4.52 -6.80 14.41
CA PHE A 249 -5.46 -7.87 14.71
C PHE A 249 -4.72 -9.07 15.29
N LYS A 250 -5.41 -9.80 16.17
CA LYS A 250 -4.94 -11.06 16.70
C LYS A 250 -5.55 -12.19 15.87
N THR A 251 -4.71 -12.98 15.21
CA THR A 251 -5.18 -14.15 14.46
C THR A 251 -5.12 -15.40 15.33
N THR A 252 -6.15 -16.23 15.26
CA THR A 252 -6.14 -17.59 15.82
C THR A 252 -5.98 -18.63 14.72
N GLY A 253 -5.26 -19.73 14.98
CA GLY A 253 -5.20 -20.87 14.06
C GLY A 253 -4.58 -20.55 12.68
N LEU A 254 -3.56 -19.67 12.65
CA LEU A 254 -2.85 -19.26 11.42
C LEU A 254 -3.71 -18.49 10.39
N GLY A 255 -4.95 -18.14 10.75
CA GLY A 255 -5.82 -17.32 9.91
C GLY A 255 -6.47 -18.08 8.76
N GLU A 256 -6.52 -19.42 8.84
CA GLU A 256 -7.13 -20.26 7.81
C GLU A 256 -8.63 -19.99 7.63
N ASP A 257 -9.26 -19.42 8.65
CA ASP A 257 -10.68 -19.11 8.66
C ASP A 257 -11.00 -17.61 8.73
N ASP A 258 -9.98 -16.74 8.75
CA ASP A 258 -10.19 -15.30 8.92
C ASP A 258 -10.98 -14.72 7.73
N ASN A 259 -12.15 -14.14 8.00
CA ASN A 259 -12.98 -13.50 6.98
C ASN A 259 -13.50 -12.15 7.48
N TYR A 260 -12.91 -11.05 7.01
CA TYR A 260 -13.28 -9.69 7.40
C TYR A 260 -12.83 -8.64 6.38
N ASP A 261 -13.47 -7.48 6.42
CA ASP A 261 -13.14 -6.33 5.57
C ASP A 261 -12.74 -5.12 6.42
N ILE A 262 -11.83 -4.30 5.89
CA ILE A 262 -11.49 -2.96 6.38
C ILE A 262 -11.78 -1.98 5.24
N LYS A 263 -12.73 -1.06 5.42
CA LYS A 263 -13.18 -0.13 4.37
C LYS A 263 -13.07 1.31 4.85
N LEU A 264 -12.37 2.15 4.08
CA LEU A 264 -12.41 3.59 4.27
C LEU A 264 -13.58 4.18 3.47
N PHE A 265 -14.36 5.05 4.12
CA PHE A 265 -15.44 5.77 3.45
C PHE A 265 -14.95 6.51 2.20
N ASN A 266 -15.62 6.28 1.06
CA ASN A 266 -15.24 6.77 -0.27
C ASN A 266 -13.77 6.52 -0.67
N GLY A 267 -13.15 5.48 -0.11
CA GLY A 267 -11.72 5.17 -0.27
C GLY A 267 -11.44 3.69 -0.51
N PRO A 268 -10.17 3.29 -0.38
CA PRO A 268 -9.77 1.90 -0.61
C PRO A 268 -10.33 0.96 0.46
N SER A 269 -10.34 -0.32 0.10
CA SER A 269 -10.73 -1.41 0.98
C SER A 269 -9.68 -2.51 1.00
N VAL A 270 -9.59 -3.20 2.13
CA VAL A 270 -8.78 -4.40 2.31
C VAL A 270 -9.71 -5.52 2.75
N SER A 271 -9.79 -6.57 1.95
CA SER A 271 -10.57 -7.77 2.24
C SER A 271 -9.64 -8.91 2.60
N ILE A 272 -9.93 -9.60 3.69
CA ILE A 272 -9.21 -10.78 4.15
C ILE A 272 -10.16 -11.94 4.00
N ASN A 273 -9.78 -12.92 3.17
CA ASN A 273 -10.52 -14.17 3.01
C ASN A 273 -9.55 -15.34 3.16
N ARG A 274 -9.61 -15.98 4.32
CA ARG A 274 -8.68 -17.00 4.77
C ARG A 274 -7.24 -16.45 4.72
N ARG A 275 -6.47 -16.92 3.76
CA ARG A 275 -5.06 -16.57 3.56
C ARG A 275 -4.85 -15.47 2.54
N MET A 276 -5.88 -15.09 1.79
CA MET A 276 -5.77 -14.11 0.73
C MET A 276 -6.10 -12.72 1.27
N LEU A 277 -5.20 -11.78 1.04
CA LEU A 277 -5.43 -10.35 1.23
C LEU A 277 -5.69 -9.71 -0.13
N ILE A 278 -6.75 -8.91 -0.20
CA ILE A 278 -7.16 -8.23 -1.41
C ILE A 278 -7.26 -6.74 -1.11
N PHE A 279 -6.36 -5.95 -1.70
CA PHE A 279 -6.46 -4.50 -1.69
C PHE A 279 -7.23 -4.04 -2.91
N SER A 280 -8.26 -3.22 -2.71
CA SER A 280 -9.09 -2.71 -3.80
C SER A 280 -9.25 -1.19 -3.72
N ASP A 281 -9.32 -0.54 -4.87
CA ASP A 281 -9.72 0.86 -4.95
C ASP A 281 -11.22 1.05 -4.63
N TYR A 282 -11.67 2.30 -4.46
CA TYR A 282 -13.06 2.59 -4.10
C TYR A 282 -14.09 2.01 -5.08
N LYS A 283 -13.76 2.00 -6.38
CA LYS A 283 -14.62 1.45 -7.44
C LYS A 283 -14.51 -0.07 -7.58
N MET A 284 -13.61 -0.71 -6.83
CA MET A 284 -13.27 -2.13 -6.90
C MET A 284 -12.84 -2.62 -8.30
N VAL A 285 -12.32 -1.70 -9.13
CA VAL A 285 -11.83 -1.96 -10.48
C VAL A 285 -10.42 -2.52 -10.41
N ASN A 286 -9.56 -1.88 -9.61
CA ASN A 286 -8.18 -2.32 -9.42
C ASN A 286 -8.08 -3.16 -8.16
N ARG A 287 -7.50 -4.36 -8.27
CA ARG A 287 -7.34 -5.29 -7.15
C ARG A 287 -5.93 -5.86 -7.11
N PHE A 288 -5.32 -5.84 -5.93
CA PHE A 288 -4.01 -6.43 -5.68
C PHE A 288 -4.15 -7.57 -4.68
N TYR A 289 -3.61 -8.73 -5.04
CA TYR A 289 -3.74 -9.97 -4.28
C TYR A 289 -2.40 -10.32 -3.64
N PHE A 290 -2.43 -10.62 -2.33
CA PHE A 290 -1.27 -11.07 -1.59
C PHE A 290 -1.65 -12.29 -0.74
N ASP A 291 -0.73 -13.23 -0.61
CA ASP A 291 -0.92 -14.40 0.24
C ASP A 291 -0.26 -14.19 1.60
N ARG A 292 -0.93 -14.61 2.66
CA ARG A 292 -0.38 -14.58 4.02
C ARG A 292 0.72 -15.64 4.20
N TYR A 293 1.84 -15.25 4.80
CA TYR A 293 2.86 -16.19 5.26
C TYR A 293 2.32 -17.28 6.19
N LYS A 294 2.97 -18.46 6.19
CA LYS A 294 2.45 -19.69 6.83
C LYS A 294 2.41 -19.69 8.34
N LYS A 295 3.24 -18.89 9.00
CA LYS A 295 3.32 -18.76 10.46
C LYS A 295 3.30 -17.28 10.82
N ASN A 296 2.19 -16.79 11.36
CA ASN A 296 2.06 -15.43 11.87
C ASN A 296 1.28 -15.43 13.19
N ASP A 297 1.50 -14.39 13.99
CA ASP A 297 0.72 -14.09 15.18
C ASP A 297 -0.32 -13.01 14.86
N ASN A 298 0.15 -11.84 14.41
CA ASN A 298 -0.69 -10.65 14.30
C ASN A 298 -0.54 -9.96 12.92
N PRO A 299 -1.58 -9.98 12.07
CA PRO A 299 -1.65 -9.11 10.90
C PRO A 299 -1.90 -7.66 11.31
N SER A 300 -1.11 -6.74 10.75
CA SER A 300 -1.19 -5.31 11.01
C SER A 300 -1.42 -4.54 9.71
N PHE A 301 -2.25 -3.52 9.78
CA PHE A 301 -2.58 -2.65 8.64
C PHE A 301 -2.30 -1.20 9.03
N ILE A 302 -1.56 -0.51 8.16
CA ILE A 302 -1.33 0.93 8.27
C ILE A 302 -2.13 1.60 7.17
N VAL A 303 -2.98 2.55 7.54
CA VAL A 303 -3.75 3.39 6.62
C VAL A 303 -3.32 4.83 6.82
N GLN A 304 -2.64 5.40 5.85
CA GLN A 304 -2.25 6.81 5.84
C GLN A 304 -3.13 7.61 4.89
N ILE A 305 -3.79 8.60 5.45
CA ILE A 305 -4.73 9.47 4.78
C ILE A 305 -4.06 10.82 4.59
N LYS A 306 -4.01 11.23 3.32
CA LYS A 306 -3.67 12.58 2.87
C LYS A 306 -4.93 13.22 2.29
N ARG A 307 -4.81 14.45 1.80
CA ARG A 307 -5.95 15.24 1.30
C ARG A 307 -6.76 14.51 0.22
N ASP A 308 -6.08 13.90 -0.75
CA ASP A 308 -6.64 13.30 -1.97
C ASP A 308 -6.18 11.85 -2.20
N THR A 309 -5.31 11.34 -1.35
CA THR A 309 -4.64 10.06 -1.53
C THR A 309 -4.61 9.27 -0.23
N VAL A 310 -4.77 7.95 -0.35
CA VAL A 310 -4.69 7.02 0.78
C VAL A 310 -3.65 5.97 0.46
N GLN A 311 -2.70 5.81 1.37
CA GLN A 311 -1.64 4.82 1.27
C GLN A 311 -1.88 3.72 2.29
N THR A 312 -1.86 2.47 1.86
CA THR A 312 -2.06 1.32 2.73
C THR A 312 -0.88 0.36 2.67
N GLN A 313 -0.59 -0.28 3.80
CA GLN A 313 0.41 -1.33 3.89
C GLN A 313 -0.03 -2.40 4.87
N PHE A 314 0.32 -3.64 4.55
CA PHE A 314 0.14 -4.79 5.40
C PHE A 314 1.48 -5.27 5.95
N ILE A 315 1.50 -5.65 7.23
CA ILE A 315 2.69 -6.12 7.94
C ILE A 315 2.30 -7.37 8.75
N GLN A 316 3.08 -8.44 8.61
CA GLN A 316 2.95 -9.64 9.44
C GLN A 316 4.09 -9.74 10.43
N THR A 317 3.72 -10.16 11.64
CA THR A 317 4.69 -10.45 12.69
C THR A 317 4.50 -11.84 13.28
N LEU A 318 5.61 -12.39 13.78
CA LEU A 318 5.66 -13.58 14.61
C LEU A 318 6.60 -13.29 15.78
N LYS A 319 6.08 -13.34 17.01
CA LYS A 319 6.77 -12.97 18.25
C LYS A 319 7.41 -11.58 18.16
N ASN A 320 6.69 -10.62 17.60
CA ASN A 320 7.12 -9.24 17.36
C ASN A 320 8.30 -9.06 16.38
N ASN A 321 8.68 -10.11 15.64
CA ASN A 321 9.63 -10.02 14.54
C ASN A 321 8.89 -9.93 13.21
N LEU A 322 9.43 -9.15 12.28
CA LEU A 322 8.90 -9.06 10.92
C LEU A 322 8.97 -10.43 10.25
N VAL A 323 7.88 -10.85 9.63
CA VAL A 323 7.81 -12.08 8.82
C VAL A 323 7.58 -11.75 7.36
N ASP A 324 6.66 -10.83 7.09
CA ASP A 324 6.24 -10.49 5.74
C ASP A 324 5.67 -9.07 5.72
N ILE A 325 5.76 -8.40 4.57
CA ILE A 325 5.33 -7.01 4.38
C ILE A 325 4.88 -6.80 2.94
N SER A 326 3.73 -6.15 2.76
CA SER A 326 3.30 -5.75 1.42
C SER A 326 4.07 -4.51 0.94
N PRO A 327 4.16 -4.27 -0.37
CA PRO A 327 4.44 -2.92 -0.87
C PRO A 327 3.43 -1.92 -0.32
N ILE A 328 3.80 -0.66 -0.38
CA ILE A 328 2.92 0.45 -0.05
C ILE A 328 2.06 0.74 -1.26
N ILE A 329 0.75 0.63 -1.10
CA ILE A 329 -0.20 0.78 -2.18
C ILE A 329 -0.90 2.13 -2.04
N SER A 330 -0.78 2.97 -3.06
CA SER A 330 -1.36 4.31 -3.09
C SER A 330 -2.63 4.33 -3.95
N PHE A 331 -3.74 4.75 -3.36
CA PHE A 331 -5.04 4.90 -3.99
C PHE A 331 -5.48 6.36 -3.97
N ASP A 332 -6.31 6.74 -4.95
CA ASP A 332 -7.04 8.00 -4.91
C ASP A 332 -8.17 7.92 -3.88
N TRP A 333 -8.46 9.06 -3.24
CA TRP A 333 -9.52 9.18 -2.27
C TRP A 333 -10.50 10.27 -2.66
N THR A 334 -11.75 9.87 -2.91
CA THR A 334 -12.82 10.79 -3.28
C THR A 334 -13.49 11.35 -2.03
N ASN A 335 -12.82 12.30 -1.38
CA ASN A 335 -13.39 12.96 -0.21
C ASN A 335 -14.48 13.98 -0.64
N SER A 336 -15.72 13.74 -0.24
CA SER A 336 -16.84 14.66 -0.44
C SER A 336 -16.87 15.72 0.67
N ILE A 337 -16.95 16.99 0.29
CA ILE A 337 -17.07 18.11 1.23
C ILE A 337 -18.33 17.92 2.09
N GLY A 338 -18.17 17.90 3.42
CA GLY A 338 -19.28 17.77 4.38
C GLY A 338 -19.59 16.36 4.88
N SER A 339 -18.88 15.32 4.43
CA SER A 339 -18.98 13.97 5.00
C SER A 339 -17.94 13.73 6.09
N SER A 340 -18.33 13.05 7.18
CA SER A 340 -17.42 12.59 8.23
C SER A 340 -16.81 11.26 7.80
N PRO A 341 -15.52 11.19 7.46
CA PRO A 341 -14.93 9.94 6.99
C PRO A 341 -14.74 8.95 8.12
N GLU A 342 -15.03 7.69 7.84
CA GLU A 342 -14.98 6.60 8.81
C GLU A 342 -14.23 5.40 8.23
N ILE A 343 -13.57 4.63 9.10
CA ILE A 343 -13.08 3.29 8.78
C ILE A 343 -14.07 2.29 9.38
N VAL A 344 -14.61 1.43 8.52
CA VAL A 344 -15.54 0.36 8.90
C VAL A 344 -14.81 -0.97 8.81
N ILE A 345 -14.76 -1.68 9.93
CA ILE A 345 -14.25 -3.05 10.03
C ILE A 345 -15.46 -3.98 10.13
N SER A 346 -15.65 -4.85 9.15
CA SER A 346 -16.77 -5.79 9.11
C SER A 346 -16.29 -7.21 9.32
N ASN A 347 -16.81 -7.89 10.33
CA ASN A 347 -16.50 -9.28 10.64
C ASN A 347 -17.51 -10.23 9.97
N TYR A 348 -17.03 -11.18 9.17
CA TYR A 348 -17.86 -12.19 8.53
C TYR A 348 -17.61 -13.60 9.08
N ASN A 349 -16.82 -13.72 10.14
CA ASN A 349 -16.57 -14.98 10.82
C ASN A 349 -17.82 -15.42 11.60
N ARG A 350 -18.28 -16.66 11.39
CA ARG A 350 -19.39 -17.23 12.17
C ARG A 350 -18.95 -17.56 13.58
N ASP A 351 -19.71 -17.08 14.56
CA ASP A 351 -19.58 -17.34 16.01
C ASP A 351 -18.17 -17.07 16.58
N ARG A 352 -17.35 -16.31 15.86
CA ARG A 352 -15.96 -16.01 16.20
C ARG A 352 -15.72 -14.51 16.08
N PRO A 353 -15.65 -13.80 17.21
CA PRO A 353 -15.31 -12.38 17.20
C PRO A 353 -13.90 -12.15 16.65
N LEU A 354 -13.75 -11.12 15.83
CA LEU A 354 -12.45 -10.62 15.40
C LEU A 354 -11.86 -9.78 16.55
N VAL A 355 -10.63 -10.05 16.96
CA VAL A 355 -9.97 -9.30 18.04
C VAL A 355 -9.00 -8.28 17.43
N LEU A 356 -9.36 -7.00 17.54
CA LEU A 356 -8.48 -5.87 17.27
C LEU A 356 -7.63 -5.63 18.53
N GLU A 357 -6.40 -6.14 18.51
CA GLU A 357 -5.46 -6.12 19.63
C GLU A 357 -5.11 -4.69 20.04
N LYS A 358 -4.81 -3.84 19.05
CA LYS A 358 -4.49 -2.43 19.27
C LYS A 358 -4.85 -1.55 18.08
N THR A 359 -5.26 -0.33 18.38
CA THR A 359 -5.49 0.75 17.42
C THR A 359 -4.72 1.98 17.86
N ILE A 360 -3.92 2.55 16.95
CA ILE A 360 -3.13 3.75 17.23
C ILE A 360 -3.35 4.77 16.11
N LEU A 361 -3.61 6.01 16.50
CA LEU A 361 -3.76 7.14 15.60
C LEU A 361 -2.55 8.05 15.76
N THR A 362 -1.90 8.38 14.65
CA THR A 362 -0.75 9.27 14.62
C THR A 362 -0.84 10.27 13.49
N ALA A 363 -0.05 11.34 13.55
CA ALA A 363 0.03 12.31 12.48
C ALA A 363 1.43 12.93 12.36
N ASP A 364 1.82 13.34 11.15
CA ASP A 364 3.09 14.02 10.90
C ASP A 364 3.00 15.09 9.79
N THR A 365 4.06 15.90 9.67
CA THR A 365 4.11 17.02 8.70
C THR A 365 4.37 16.58 7.26
N GLY A 366 4.72 15.31 7.02
CA GLY A 366 5.11 14.78 5.71
C GLY A 366 6.50 15.20 5.23
N ASP A 367 7.31 15.83 6.09
CA ASP A 367 8.69 16.19 5.78
C ASP A 367 9.57 14.93 5.74
N LYS A 368 10.07 14.61 4.54
CA LYS A 368 10.89 13.42 4.33
C LYS A 368 12.35 13.73 4.62
N ASP A 369 12.97 12.96 5.50
CA ASP A 369 14.42 12.97 5.69
C ASP A 369 15.05 11.81 4.88
N TRP A 370 15.55 12.14 3.68
CA TRP A 370 16.24 11.20 2.78
C TRP A 370 17.76 11.27 2.92
N GLU A 371 18.31 11.80 4.03
CA GLU A 371 19.76 11.76 4.23
C GLU A 371 20.28 10.35 3.96
N LYS A 372 21.25 10.25 3.03
CA LYS A 372 21.83 9.01 2.49
C LYS A 372 22.05 7.99 3.61
N ARG A 373 21.09 7.09 3.79
CA ARG A 373 21.21 5.96 4.71
C ARG A 373 21.95 4.88 3.96
N ASP A 374 23.09 4.46 4.48
CA ASP A 374 23.96 3.46 3.88
C ASP A 374 23.18 2.14 3.64
N LEU A 375 22.92 1.80 2.36
CA LEU A 375 21.94 0.80 1.90
C LEU A 375 22.53 -0.63 1.80
N THR A 376 23.61 -0.93 2.50
CA THR A 376 24.36 -2.18 2.33
C THR A 376 23.66 -3.45 2.87
N GLU A 377 22.42 -3.36 3.37
CA GLU A 377 21.67 -4.51 3.91
C GLU A 377 20.15 -4.45 3.64
N ILE A 378 19.57 -5.60 3.25
CA ILE A 378 18.13 -5.85 3.05
C ILE A 378 17.30 -5.44 4.29
N SER A 379 17.86 -5.65 5.49
CA SER A 379 17.21 -5.29 6.76
C SER A 379 17.15 -3.77 7.01
N LYS A 380 18.02 -2.97 6.38
CA LYS A 380 18.03 -1.50 6.44
C LYS A 380 17.25 -0.86 5.29
N LEU A 381 17.13 -1.53 4.15
CA LEU A 381 16.33 -1.09 3.00
C LEU A 381 14.86 -0.87 3.40
N ILE A 382 14.26 -1.83 4.12
CA ILE A 382 12.88 -1.71 4.65
C ILE A 382 12.74 -0.49 5.56
N CYS A 383 13.79 -0.15 6.33
CA CYS A 383 13.83 1.02 7.22
C CYS A 383 13.98 2.37 6.48
N ALA A 384 14.56 2.37 5.27
CA ALA A 384 14.75 3.57 4.47
C ALA A 384 13.51 3.94 3.64
N PHE A 385 12.71 2.94 3.24
CA PHE A 385 11.58 3.11 2.33
C PHE A 385 10.20 3.11 3.00
N THR A 386 10.12 2.98 4.33
CA THR A 386 8.87 3.10 5.08
C THR A 386 8.56 4.58 5.38
N PRO A 387 7.52 5.20 4.76
CA PRO A 387 6.94 6.44 5.23
C PRO A 387 6.20 6.24 6.58
N PHE A 388 6.21 5.02 7.10
CA PHE A 388 5.59 4.57 8.35
C PHE A 388 6.62 4.14 9.41
N LEU A 389 7.91 4.48 9.25
CA LEU A 389 8.99 3.95 10.08
C LEU A 389 8.76 4.16 11.58
N ASN A 390 8.21 5.31 11.97
CA ASN A 390 7.90 5.61 13.36
C ASN A 390 6.78 4.70 13.91
N ILE A 391 5.80 4.33 13.06
CA ILE A 391 4.73 3.40 13.44
C ILE A 391 5.25 1.97 13.56
N TYR A 392 6.31 1.62 12.83
CA TYR A 392 6.91 0.29 12.88
C TYR A 392 7.27 -0.15 14.31
N ASN A 393 7.68 0.79 15.17
CA ASN A 393 7.98 0.54 16.59
C ASN A 393 6.77 0.03 17.38
N TYR A 394 5.54 0.36 16.96
CA TYR A 394 4.35 -0.20 17.59
C TYR A 394 4.16 -1.68 17.29
N ILE A 395 4.76 -2.19 16.21
CA ILE A 395 4.46 -3.51 15.66
C ILE A 395 5.64 -4.46 15.82
N ILE A 396 6.87 -3.97 15.61
CA ILE A 396 8.07 -4.81 15.47
C ILE A 396 9.20 -4.32 16.37
N GLN A 397 9.89 -5.26 17.02
CA GLN A 397 11.14 -5.03 17.76
C GLN A 397 12.34 -4.98 16.80
N GLY A 398 12.33 -4.02 15.88
CA GLY A 398 13.21 -4.00 14.71
C GLY A 398 14.64 -3.52 14.95
N LYS A 399 15.52 -3.76 13.97
CA LYS A 399 16.93 -3.32 13.90
C LYS A 399 17.12 -1.94 13.25
N CYS A 400 16.05 -1.33 12.73
CA CYS A 400 16.09 0.06 12.27
C CYS A 400 16.53 0.92 13.45
N GLN A 401 17.66 1.65 13.36
CA GLN A 401 18.07 2.60 14.39
C GLN A 401 17.02 3.72 14.46
N GLN A 402 16.01 3.50 15.29
CA GLN A 402 14.89 4.40 15.51
C GLN A 402 15.35 5.42 16.55
N LEU A 403 15.67 6.63 16.10
CA LEU A 403 15.73 7.78 17.00
C LEU A 403 14.33 7.94 17.62
N ASP A 404 14.23 8.26 18.91
CA ASP A 404 12.95 8.47 19.63
C ASP A 404 12.09 9.56 18.94
N ALA A 405 11.31 9.16 17.93
CA ALA A 405 10.66 10.06 16.99
C ALA A 405 9.13 10.13 17.16
N ILE A 406 8.54 9.23 17.96
CA ILE A 406 7.14 9.36 18.39
C ILE A 406 7.06 10.32 19.58
N ILE A 407 6.35 11.43 19.41
CA ILE A 407 6.11 12.40 20.48
C ILE A 407 4.65 12.26 20.94
N PHE A 408 4.45 12.07 22.25
CA PHE A 408 3.12 11.92 22.87
C PHE A 408 2.48 13.23 23.34
N ASN A 409 3.18 14.35 23.21
CA ASN A 409 2.73 15.67 23.64
C ASN A 409 2.78 16.66 22.47
N ALA A 410 1.61 17.23 22.14
CA ALA A 410 1.46 18.13 21.00
C ALA A 410 2.32 19.41 21.15
N ASP A 411 2.36 20.02 22.34
CA ASP A 411 3.16 21.22 22.58
C ASP A 411 4.64 20.98 22.29
N ARG A 412 5.20 19.87 22.81
CA ARG A 412 6.59 19.46 22.56
C ARG A 412 6.85 19.14 21.08
N TYR A 413 5.85 18.59 20.38
CA TYR A 413 5.96 18.30 18.96
C TYR A 413 6.07 19.60 18.17
N PHE A 414 5.13 20.53 18.35
CA PHE A 414 5.11 21.80 17.62
C PHE A 414 6.18 22.81 18.09
N SER A 415 6.75 22.64 19.29
CA SER A 415 7.84 23.49 19.80
C SER A 415 9.24 23.03 19.39
N SER A 416 9.38 21.88 18.72
CA SER A 416 10.68 21.33 18.30
C SER A 416 10.73 21.13 16.79
N ASN A 417 11.91 20.79 16.24
CA ASN A 417 11.98 20.38 14.84
C ASN A 417 11.09 19.14 14.62
N THR A 418 10.09 19.25 13.75
CA THR A 418 9.12 18.19 13.43
C THR A 418 9.62 17.22 12.36
N GLN A 419 10.75 17.53 11.71
CA GLN A 419 11.32 16.69 10.65
C GLN A 419 11.61 15.27 11.15
N GLY A 420 11.08 14.28 10.44
CA GLY A 420 11.24 12.86 10.77
C GLY A 420 10.50 12.38 12.02
N LYS A 421 9.69 13.24 12.66
CA LYS A 421 8.94 12.91 13.88
C LYS A 421 7.46 12.68 13.59
N THR A 422 6.82 11.92 14.47
CA THR A 422 5.40 11.60 14.39
C THR A 422 4.73 11.94 15.72
N LEU A 423 3.64 12.70 15.67
CA LEU A 423 2.80 13.00 16.81
C LEU A 423 1.84 11.83 17.07
N HIS A 424 1.82 11.31 18.29
CA HIS A 424 0.80 10.38 18.73
C HIS A 424 -0.49 11.15 19.09
N ILE A 425 -1.62 10.73 18.51
CA ILE A 425 -2.91 11.41 18.66
C ILE A 425 -3.82 10.65 19.63
N ALA A 426 -4.03 9.34 19.39
CA ALA A 426 -4.93 8.54 20.21
C ALA A 426 -4.54 7.05 20.24
N GLY A 427 -4.99 6.38 21.31
CA GLY A 427 -4.70 4.97 21.62
C GLY A 427 -3.75 4.83 22.81
N ASN A 428 -3.97 3.80 23.64
CA ASN A 428 -3.27 3.64 24.92
C ASN A 428 -2.15 2.59 24.87
N SER A 429 -1.97 1.87 23.76
CA SER A 429 -0.88 0.89 23.64
C SER A 429 0.44 1.63 23.46
N PRO A 430 1.45 1.44 24.32
CA PRO A 430 2.78 2.01 24.10
C PRO A 430 3.50 1.28 22.95
N PRO A 431 4.50 1.92 22.33
CA PRO A 431 5.37 1.28 21.34
C PRO A 431 6.20 0.16 21.99
N LEU A 432 6.59 -0.82 21.19
CA LEU A 432 7.47 -1.89 21.63
C LEU A 432 8.87 -1.32 21.91
N LYS A 433 9.52 -1.87 22.95
CA LYS A 433 10.90 -1.53 23.25
C LYS A 433 11.84 -2.21 22.24
N PRO A 434 12.84 -1.49 21.69
CA PRO A 434 13.83 -2.10 20.81
C PRO A 434 14.66 -3.14 21.58
N GLN A 435 15.07 -4.21 20.89
CA GLN A 435 16.01 -5.18 21.46
C GLN A 435 17.45 -4.65 21.37
N PRO A 436 18.27 -4.86 22.41
CA PRO A 436 19.69 -4.51 22.35
C PRO A 436 20.41 -5.42 21.34
N ILE A 437 21.17 -4.81 20.43
CA ILE A 437 21.96 -5.52 19.42
C ILE A 437 23.06 -6.34 20.12
N THR A 438 23.11 -7.66 19.90
CA THR A 438 24.17 -8.54 20.42
C THR A 438 25.40 -8.55 19.49
N LYS A 439 26.60 -8.69 20.07
CA LYS A 439 27.89 -8.69 19.32
C LYS A 439 28.00 -9.77 18.26
N GLU A 440 27.31 -10.91 18.42
CA GLU A 440 27.31 -12.02 17.46
C GLU A 440 26.54 -11.70 16.18
N GLU A 441 25.53 -10.80 16.24
CA GLU A 441 24.77 -10.39 15.06
C GLU A 441 25.51 -9.39 14.16
N LEU A 442 26.52 -8.69 14.70
CA LEU A 442 27.43 -7.83 13.92
C LEU A 442 28.37 -8.65 13.01
N LEU A 443 28.51 -9.97 13.26
CA LEU A 443 29.46 -10.85 12.57
C LEU A 443 28.81 -11.70 11.46
N ILE A 444 27.49 -11.70 11.31
CA ILE A 444 26.75 -12.48 10.29
C ILE A 444 26.45 -11.63 9.03
N GLN A 445 27.25 -10.59 8.79
CA GLN A 445 27.18 -9.79 7.57
C GLN A 445 28.09 -10.38 6.51
N GLU A 446 27.60 -11.32 5.71
CA GLU A 446 28.12 -11.60 4.35
C GLU A 446 27.25 -12.67 3.69
N GLY A 447 26.28 -12.21 2.90
CA GLY A 447 25.33 -13.04 2.17
C GLY A 447 24.14 -12.19 1.74
N GLY A 448 24.37 -11.28 0.79
CA GLY A 448 23.29 -10.52 0.16
C GLY A 448 22.47 -11.47 -0.69
N ASP A 449 21.23 -11.72 -0.29
CA ASP A 449 20.26 -12.39 -1.14
C ASP A 449 19.84 -11.42 -2.27
N ASP A 450 20.22 -11.74 -3.51
CA ASP A 450 19.96 -10.95 -4.73
C ASP A 450 18.48 -11.01 -5.16
N TYR A 451 17.56 -10.49 -4.35
CA TYR A 451 16.13 -10.39 -4.71
C TYR A 451 15.69 -8.93 -4.92
N MET A 452 15.11 -8.64 -6.09
CA MET A 452 14.35 -7.40 -6.33
C MET A 452 13.11 -7.38 -5.42
N THR A 453 12.97 -6.34 -4.59
CA THR A 453 11.83 -6.18 -3.69
C THR A 453 10.86 -5.11 -4.20
N LEU A 454 9.59 -5.46 -4.40
CA LEU A 454 8.55 -4.50 -4.75
C LEU A 454 8.18 -3.66 -3.52
N THR A 455 8.49 -2.36 -3.54
CA THR A 455 8.28 -1.46 -2.39
C THR A 455 7.05 -0.56 -2.49
N TYR A 456 6.65 -0.16 -3.70
CA TYR A 456 5.54 0.77 -3.94
C TYR A 456 4.68 0.35 -5.12
N ILE A 457 3.37 0.54 -4.99
CA ILE A 457 2.40 0.43 -6.07
C ILE A 457 1.60 1.74 -6.11
N TYR A 458 1.69 2.47 -7.22
CA TYR A 458 0.93 3.70 -7.43
C TYR A 458 -0.28 3.42 -8.32
N ASN A 459 -1.42 3.07 -7.71
CA ASN A 459 -2.64 2.79 -8.46
C ASN A 459 -3.26 4.06 -9.07
N ASN A 460 -2.90 5.25 -8.56
CA ASN A 460 -3.38 6.54 -9.06
C ASN A 460 -2.61 7.09 -10.28
N LYS A 461 -1.63 6.35 -10.80
CA LYS A 461 -0.85 6.72 -12.00
C LYS A 461 -1.16 5.80 -13.17
N THR A 462 -2.45 5.50 -13.37
CA THR A 462 -2.92 4.61 -14.44
C THR A 462 -2.44 5.08 -15.81
N SER A 463 -2.14 4.12 -16.69
CA SER A 463 -1.76 4.35 -18.10
C SER A 463 -0.43 5.09 -18.36
N GLN A 464 0.41 5.29 -17.33
CA GLN A 464 1.72 5.93 -17.49
C GLN A 464 2.89 5.03 -17.09
N SER A 465 2.69 3.72 -16.95
CA SER A 465 3.70 2.76 -16.51
C SER A 465 4.93 2.70 -17.43
N LEU A 466 4.74 2.86 -18.74
CA LEU A 466 5.82 2.91 -19.73
C LEU A 466 6.31 4.35 -19.99
N SER A 467 5.39 5.32 -19.93
CA SER A 467 5.69 6.72 -20.26
C SER A 467 6.45 7.43 -19.14
N LEU A 468 6.14 7.19 -17.86
CA LEU A 468 6.81 7.86 -16.74
C LEU A 468 8.30 7.51 -16.64
N PRO A 469 8.73 6.23 -16.64
CA PRO A 469 10.15 5.90 -16.61
C PRO A 469 10.89 6.43 -17.84
N ALA A 470 10.26 6.37 -19.01
CA ALA A 470 10.82 6.89 -20.25
C ALA A 470 11.02 8.41 -20.23
N VAL A 471 10.03 9.16 -19.75
CA VAL A 471 10.13 10.62 -19.58
C VAL A 471 11.16 10.97 -18.51
N ALA A 472 11.22 10.21 -17.41
CA ALA A 472 12.24 10.40 -16.37
C ALA A 472 13.65 10.27 -16.95
N LYS A 473 13.89 9.25 -17.77
CA LYS A 473 15.15 9.02 -18.49
C LYS A 473 15.44 10.14 -19.50
N THR A 474 14.50 10.47 -20.37
CA THR A 474 14.69 11.49 -21.42
C THR A 474 14.90 12.89 -20.86
N CYS A 475 14.13 13.26 -19.84
CA CYS A 475 14.21 14.59 -19.22
C CYS A 475 15.21 14.66 -18.07
N MET A 476 15.95 13.58 -17.80
CA MET A 476 17.01 13.51 -16.77
C MET A 476 16.56 13.93 -15.37
N ILE A 477 15.48 13.32 -14.90
CA ILE A 477 14.94 13.56 -13.57
C ILE A 477 14.72 12.26 -12.84
N SER A 478 14.77 12.32 -11.52
CA SER A 478 14.37 11.18 -10.70
C SER A 478 12.91 10.82 -10.96
N ILE A 479 12.61 9.54 -11.17
CA ILE A 479 11.22 9.06 -11.29
C ILE A 479 10.38 9.44 -10.07
N TYR A 480 10.99 9.51 -8.88
CA TYR A 480 10.32 9.93 -7.66
C TYR A 480 9.84 11.39 -7.73
N SER A 481 10.51 12.26 -8.49
CA SER A 481 10.06 13.63 -8.71
C SER A 481 8.79 13.72 -9.58
N LEU A 482 8.58 12.73 -10.45
CA LEU A 482 7.40 12.63 -11.31
C LEU A 482 6.20 11.99 -10.61
N VAL A 483 6.47 11.06 -9.71
CA VAL A 483 5.43 10.30 -9.00
C VAL A 483 4.87 11.07 -7.81
N ASN A 484 5.65 11.98 -7.19
CA ASN A 484 5.19 12.79 -6.07
C ASN A 484 4.10 13.80 -6.48
N THR A 485 3.07 13.96 -5.65
CA THR A 485 1.90 14.82 -5.91
C THR A 485 2.12 16.32 -5.64
N ARG A 486 3.21 16.72 -4.97
CA ARG A 486 3.56 18.15 -4.88
C ARG A 486 4.15 18.60 -6.21
N PRO A 487 3.55 19.55 -6.94
CA PRO A 487 4.32 20.32 -7.89
C PRO A 487 5.44 20.97 -7.08
N THR A 488 6.69 20.68 -7.45
CA THR A 488 7.82 21.47 -6.97
C THR A 488 7.44 22.94 -7.15
N ARG A 489 7.68 23.82 -6.16
CA ARG A 489 7.48 25.27 -6.34
C ARG A 489 8.28 25.84 -7.53
N GLN A 490 9.18 25.04 -8.09
CA GLN A 490 9.79 25.24 -9.39
C GLN A 490 8.86 24.71 -10.49
N ILE A 491 8.53 25.59 -11.44
CA ILE A 491 7.93 25.28 -12.74
C ILE A 491 8.52 23.95 -13.22
N ARG A 492 7.69 22.92 -13.41
CA ARG A 492 8.14 21.63 -13.93
C ARG A 492 8.94 21.89 -15.22
N PRO A 493 10.14 21.30 -15.38
CA PRO A 493 10.90 21.46 -16.60
C PRO A 493 10.02 21.26 -17.82
N ARG A 494 10.07 22.20 -18.78
CA ARG A 494 9.26 22.16 -20.01
C ARG A 494 9.40 20.87 -20.82
N CYS A 495 10.39 20.03 -20.54
CA CYS A 495 10.56 18.69 -21.11
C CYS A 495 9.51 17.69 -20.59
N ILE A 496 9.15 17.77 -19.31
CA ILE A 496 8.32 16.75 -18.64
C ILE A 496 6.89 16.77 -19.16
N ASP A 497 6.23 17.91 -19.01
CA ASP A 497 4.77 17.98 -19.15
C ASP A 497 4.36 17.59 -20.56
N TRP A 498 4.96 18.21 -21.57
CA TRP A 498 4.62 17.93 -22.96
C TRP A 498 5.03 16.53 -23.44
N THR A 499 6.16 15.98 -22.98
CA THR A 499 6.61 14.63 -23.38
C THR A 499 5.69 13.59 -22.76
N LEU A 500 5.33 13.75 -21.49
CA LEU A 500 4.43 12.84 -20.80
C LEU A 500 3.02 12.91 -21.40
N ASP A 501 2.50 14.10 -21.70
CA ASP A 501 1.18 14.29 -22.31
C ASP A 501 1.09 13.61 -23.68
N VAL A 502 2.05 13.90 -24.57
CA VAL A 502 2.09 13.32 -25.93
C VAL A 502 2.25 11.80 -25.87
N MET A 503 3.15 11.28 -25.03
CA MET A 503 3.36 9.83 -24.92
C MET A 503 2.15 9.10 -24.34
N THR A 504 1.50 9.67 -23.32
CA THR A 504 0.32 9.07 -22.69
C THR A 504 -0.81 8.99 -23.69
N ASP A 505 -1.12 10.10 -24.38
CA ASP A 505 -2.22 10.15 -25.34
C ASP A 505 -1.97 9.26 -26.56
N PHE A 506 -0.75 9.27 -27.09
CA PHE A 506 -0.37 8.37 -28.18
C PHE A 506 -0.50 6.89 -27.77
N THR A 507 -0.06 6.54 -26.56
CA THR A 507 -0.16 5.15 -26.06
C THR A 507 -1.61 4.75 -25.82
N LEU A 508 -2.47 5.65 -25.33
CA LEU A 508 -3.90 5.38 -25.16
C LEU A 508 -4.59 5.13 -26.51
N LEU A 509 -4.26 5.89 -27.55
CA LEU A 509 -4.88 5.75 -28.87
C LEU A 509 -4.37 4.52 -29.64
N PHE A 510 -3.06 4.24 -29.57
CA PHE A 510 -2.41 3.31 -30.49
C PHE A 510 -1.71 2.12 -29.80
N GLY A 511 -1.70 2.07 -28.47
CA GLY A 511 -1.02 1.04 -27.67
C GLY A 511 -1.65 -0.35 -27.68
N HIS A 512 -2.79 -0.52 -28.35
CA HIS A 512 -3.46 -1.82 -28.47
C HIS A 512 -2.78 -2.76 -29.48
N SER A 513 -1.83 -2.27 -30.30
CA SER A 513 -1.06 -3.08 -31.26
C SER A 513 0.37 -2.57 -31.44
N LEU A 514 1.35 -3.47 -31.57
CA LEU A 514 2.75 -3.11 -31.87
C LEU A 514 2.94 -2.60 -33.31
N GLU A 515 1.99 -2.87 -34.20
CA GLU A 515 1.99 -2.34 -35.58
C GLU A 515 1.64 -0.85 -35.64
N THR A 516 0.90 -0.36 -34.64
CA THR A 516 0.54 1.05 -34.48
C THR A 516 1.35 1.74 -33.39
N TRP A 517 1.78 1.01 -32.36
CA TRP A 517 2.63 1.50 -31.27
C TRP A 517 4.12 1.31 -31.59
N ASN A 518 4.58 1.98 -32.65
CA ASN A 518 6.00 2.02 -33.01
C ASN A 518 6.45 3.41 -33.47
N THR A 519 7.77 3.64 -33.44
CA THR A 519 8.37 4.94 -33.75
C THR A 519 8.06 5.43 -35.16
N ALA A 520 7.90 4.52 -36.14
CA ALA A 520 7.56 4.90 -37.52
C ALA A 520 6.11 5.40 -37.63
N PHE A 521 5.17 4.70 -37.00
CA PHE A 521 3.78 5.14 -36.92
C PHE A 521 3.65 6.44 -36.11
N PHE A 522 4.32 6.52 -34.96
CA PHE A 522 4.41 7.75 -34.15
C PHE A 522 4.88 8.94 -34.99
N GLY A 523 5.97 8.79 -35.74
CA GLY A 523 6.48 9.81 -36.65
C GLY A 523 5.44 10.25 -37.68
N ARG A 524 4.75 9.31 -38.34
CA ARG A 524 3.69 9.61 -39.32
C ARG A 524 2.52 10.39 -38.71
N ILE A 525 2.08 10.03 -37.51
CA ILE A 525 0.97 10.71 -36.82
C ILE A 525 1.37 12.14 -36.46
N VAL A 526 2.55 12.30 -35.88
CA VAL A 526 3.09 13.61 -35.56
C VAL A 526 3.16 14.46 -36.83
N ASP A 527 3.79 13.98 -37.90
CA ASP A 527 3.91 14.71 -39.17
C ASP A 527 2.55 15.07 -39.78
N SER A 528 1.55 14.19 -39.67
CA SER A 528 0.17 14.49 -40.07
C SER A 528 -0.40 15.65 -39.24
N ILE A 529 -0.27 15.62 -37.92
CA ILE A 529 -0.77 16.69 -37.03
C ILE A 529 -0.10 18.03 -37.36
N ILE A 530 1.21 18.02 -37.65
CA ILE A 530 1.95 19.23 -38.06
C ILE A 530 1.40 19.77 -39.38
N ARG A 531 1.20 18.90 -40.38
CA ARG A 531 0.87 19.32 -41.75
C ARG A 531 -0.61 19.63 -41.96
N THR A 532 -1.50 18.82 -41.41
CA THR A 532 -2.95 18.90 -41.65
C THR A 532 -3.73 19.35 -40.44
N GLY A 533 -3.09 19.43 -39.27
CA GLY A 533 -3.76 19.74 -38.02
C GLY A 533 -4.65 18.61 -37.50
N SER A 534 -4.53 17.40 -38.05
CA SER A 534 -5.33 16.21 -37.71
C SER A 534 -4.47 14.95 -37.66
N ILE A 535 -4.94 13.94 -36.94
CA ILE A 535 -4.26 12.64 -36.77
C ILE A 535 -4.13 11.85 -38.09
N GLY A 536 -5.06 12.05 -39.04
CA GLY A 536 -5.01 11.42 -40.36
C GLY A 536 -5.44 9.94 -40.40
N VAL A 537 -5.80 9.35 -39.25
CA VAL A 537 -6.41 8.01 -39.14
C VAL A 537 -7.66 8.06 -38.25
N ALA A 538 -8.55 7.08 -38.41
CA ALA A 538 -9.71 6.93 -37.54
C ALA A 538 -9.27 6.51 -36.13
N VAL A 539 -9.85 7.17 -35.12
CA VAL A 539 -9.56 6.96 -33.70
C VAL A 539 -10.86 6.79 -32.94
N GLU A 540 -10.87 5.89 -31.95
CA GLU A 540 -12.06 5.60 -31.14
C GLU A 540 -12.35 6.72 -30.13
N ASP A 541 -11.33 7.21 -29.44
CA ASP A 541 -11.43 8.28 -28.44
C ASP A 541 -11.10 9.65 -29.05
N LYS A 542 -12.14 10.45 -29.30
CA LYS A 542 -12.01 11.79 -29.88
C LYS A 542 -11.44 12.81 -28.88
N GLU A 543 -11.71 12.65 -27.59
CA GLU A 543 -11.23 13.61 -26.58
C GLU A 543 -9.72 13.49 -26.39
N VAL A 544 -9.22 12.25 -26.30
CA VAL A 544 -7.77 11.97 -26.25
C VAL A 544 -7.08 12.41 -27.55
N ALA A 545 -7.73 12.21 -28.70
CA ALA A 545 -7.23 12.66 -29.99
C ALA A 545 -7.07 14.19 -30.07
N ASP A 546 -8.07 14.94 -29.60
CA ASP A 546 -8.02 16.41 -29.57
C ASP A 546 -6.94 16.91 -28.60
N ARG A 547 -6.75 16.22 -27.45
CA ARG A 547 -5.68 16.53 -26.49
C ARG A 547 -4.29 16.29 -27.09
N LEU A 548 -4.09 15.20 -27.82
CA LEU A 548 -2.85 14.92 -28.54
C LEU A 548 -2.55 15.99 -29.61
N ILE A 549 -3.55 16.33 -30.43
CA ILE A 549 -3.42 17.38 -31.46
C ILE A 549 -3.03 18.71 -30.82
N LYS A 550 -3.70 19.08 -29.73
CA LYS A 550 -3.44 20.32 -29.00
C LYS A 550 -2.02 20.34 -28.44
N SER A 551 -1.61 19.28 -27.73
CA SER A 551 -0.28 19.19 -27.10
C SER A 551 0.85 19.30 -28.12
N ILE A 552 0.70 18.68 -29.30
CA ILE A 552 1.68 18.79 -30.40
C ILE A 552 1.69 20.19 -31.01
N LYS A 553 0.51 20.79 -31.28
CA LYS A 553 0.42 22.14 -31.86
C LYS A 553 0.98 23.22 -30.93
N ASP A 554 0.59 23.19 -29.66
CA ASP A 554 1.03 24.15 -28.64
C ASP A 554 2.56 24.12 -28.47
N LYS A 555 3.19 22.94 -28.63
CA LYS A 555 4.65 22.86 -28.56
C LYS A 555 5.35 23.43 -29.80
N ILE A 556 4.80 23.21 -30.98
CA ILE A 556 5.39 23.66 -32.24
C ILE A 556 5.35 25.18 -32.37
N THR A 557 4.36 25.84 -31.76
CA THR A 557 4.22 27.30 -31.75
C THR A 557 5.17 27.99 -30.77
N GLU A 558 5.75 27.29 -29.78
CA GLU A 558 6.68 27.86 -28.78
C GLU A 558 8.15 28.04 -29.25
N GLN A 559 8.46 27.79 -30.53
CA GLN A 559 9.81 27.64 -31.12
C GLN A 559 10.96 28.42 -30.46
N THR A 560 11.81 27.69 -29.73
CA THR A 560 13.27 27.78 -29.80
C THR A 560 13.82 26.35 -29.75
N THR A 561 14.68 25.99 -30.71
CA THR A 561 15.32 24.68 -30.98
C THR A 561 14.50 23.64 -31.75
N SER A 562 15.08 23.18 -32.87
CA SER A 562 14.65 22.05 -33.69
C SER A 562 14.70 20.68 -32.98
N ASN A 563 14.93 20.67 -31.66
CA ASN A 563 15.24 19.48 -30.86
C ASN A 563 14.06 18.96 -30.04
N ALA A 564 12.93 19.68 -29.94
CA ALA A 564 11.79 19.22 -29.14
C ALA A 564 11.30 17.83 -29.61
N LEU A 565 10.92 17.68 -30.88
CA LEU A 565 10.42 16.42 -31.47
C LEU A 565 11.38 15.22 -31.31
N SER A 566 12.67 15.49 -31.17
CA SER A 566 13.69 14.48 -30.89
C SER A 566 13.57 13.89 -29.48
N GLU A 567 13.27 14.73 -28.48
CA GLU A 567 13.11 14.31 -27.09
C GLU A 567 11.95 13.32 -26.95
N ILE A 568 10.78 13.58 -27.55
CA ILE A 568 9.68 12.60 -27.48
C ILE A 568 10.04 11.31 -28.19
N LYS A 569 10.65 11.36 -29.38
CA LYS A 569 11.06 10.14 -30.09
C LYS A 569 12.02 9.31 -29.24
N THR A 570 12.95 9.97 -28.54
CA THR A 570 13.86 9.34 -27.59
C THR A 570 13.12 8.73 -26.40
N ALA A 571 12.16 9.44 -25.82
CA ALA A 571 11.32 8.91 -24.75
C ALA A 571 10.49 7.70 -25.21
N PHE A 572 9.93 7.76 -26.42
CA PHE A 572 9.21 6.64 -27.00
C PHE A 572 10.12 5.41 -27.18
N ASP A 573 11.36 5.61 -27.60
CA ASP A 573 12.34 4.52 -27.71
C ASP A 573 12.64 3.88 -26.34
N TYR A 574 12.81 4.66 -25.28
CA TYR A 574 12.97 4.13 -23.92
C TYR A 574 11.72 3.39 -23.42
N ALA A 575 10.52 3.85 -23.79
CA ALA A 575 9.28 3.14 -23.47
C ALA A 575 9.18 1.80 -24.20
N GLN A 576 9.57 1.75 -25.48
CA GLN A 576 9.64 0.49 -26.23
C GLN A 576 10.69 -0.46 -25.63
N LEU A 577 11.86 0.05 -25.24
CA LEU A 577 12.90 -0.73 -24.57
C LEU A 577 12.41 -1.34 -23.24
N SER A 578 11.70 -0.54 -22.45
CA SER A 578 11.11 -0.97 -21.18
C SER A 578 10.03 -2.03 -21.39
N TYR A 579 9.17 -1.85 -22.40
CA TYR A 579 8.16 -2.83 -22.79
C TYR A 579 8.77 -4.15 -23.27
N LEU A 580 9.84 -4.09 -24.08
CA LEU A 580 10.57 -5.27 -24.52
C LEU A 580 11.12 -6.05 -23.33
N THR A 581 11.78 -5.37 -22.40
CA THR A 581 12.34 -5.99 -21.19
C THR A 581 11.26 -6.71 -20.40
N TYR A 582 10.12 -6.06 -20.18
CA TYR A 582 8.94 -6.67 -19.55
C TYR A 582 8.43 -7.90 -20.33
N SER A 583 8.25 -7.76 -21.66
CA SER A 583 7.75 -8.82 -22.53
C SER A 583 8.71 -10.03 -22.52
N PHE A 584 10.02 -9.81 -22.59
CA PHE A 584 11.01 -10.88 -22.53
C PHE A 584 10.96 -11.63 -21.20
N TYR A 585 10.79 -10.92 -20.09
CA TYR A 585 10.73 -11.51 -18.74
C TYR A 585 9.47 -12.34 -18.50
N TYR A 586 8.29 -11.86 -18.92
CA TYR A 586 7.02 -12.54 -18.66
C TYR A 586 6.60 -13.54 -19.75
N SER A 587 7.27 -13.55 -20.91
CA SER A 587 7.02 -14.52 -22.00
C SER A 587 8.13 -15.57 -22.14
N SER A 588 9.02 -15.70 -21.15
CA SER A 588 10.02 -16.77 -21.13
C SER A 588 9.43 -18.03 -20.51
N ASP A 589 9.35 -19.12 -21.29
CA ASP A 589 9.17 -20.48 -20.78
C ASP A 589 10.51 -21.05 -20.21
N GLU A 590 11.56 -20.22 -20.16
CA GLU A 590 12.88 -20.58 -19.65
C GLU A 590 12.79 -20.90 -18.14
N THR A 591 13.38 -22.01 -17.74
CA THR A 591 13.39 -22.41 -16.32
C THR A 591 14.09 -21.34 -15.47
N PRO A 592 13.65 -21.10 -14.21
CA PRO A 592 14.27 -20.11 -13.32
C PRO A 592 15.80 -20.24 -13.23
N ALA A 593 16.32 -21.47 -13.23
CA ALA A 593 17.76 -21.76 -13.21
C ALA A 593 18.54 -21.30 -14.46
N GLN A 594 17.90 -21.18 -15.63
CA GLN A 594 18.52 -20.65 -16.85
C GLN A 594 18.48 -19.12 -16.90
N VAL A 595 17.40 -18.51 -16.38
CA VAL A 595 17.26 -17.05 -16.25
C VAL A 595 18.24 -16.49 -15.20
N GLU A 596 18.49 -17.24 -14.12
CA GLU A 596 19.47 -16.90 -13.07
C GLU A 596 20.93 -16.82 -13.58
N LEU A 597 21.28 -17.53 -14.67
CA LEU A 597 22.67 -17.52 -15.18
C LEU A 597 23.05 -16.21 -15.89
N LEU A 598 22.07 -15.52 -16.49
CA LEU A 598 22.24 -14.31 -17.29
C LEU A 598 20.98 -13.43 -17.20
N PRO A 599 20.75 -12.74 -16.06
CA PRO A 599 19.53 -11.95 -15.87
C PRO A 599 19.46 -10.78 -16.88
N LEU A 600 18.25 -10.49 -17.38
CA LEU A 600 17.99 -9.27 -18.15
C LEU A 600 17.72 -8.12 -17.16
N GLY A 601 18.18 -6.92 -17.47
CA GLY A 601 18.09 -5.78 -16.55
C GLY A 601 19.38 -4.96 -16.51
N ILE A 602 19.71 -4.38 -15.36
CA ILE A 602 20.78 -3.37 -15.26
C ILE A 602 22.10 -4.04 -14.93
N TYR A 603 23.14 -3.66 -15.66
CA TYR A 603 24.51 -4.09 -15.45
C TYR A 603 25.37 -2.86 -15.20
N GLU A 604 26.25 -2.90 -14.20
CA GLU A 604 27.21 -1.84 -13.89
C GLU A 604 28.65 -2.37 -13.91
N LEU A 605 29.55 -1.58 -14.50
CA LEU A 605 30.99 -1.80 -14.53
C LEU A 605 31.70 -0.64 -13.80
N PRO A 606 32.33 -0.90 -12.65
CA PRO A 606 33.23 0.05 -12.01
C PRO A 606 34.48 0.22 -12.87
N LEU A 607 34.70 1.44 -13.37
CA LEU A 607 35.83 1.75 -14.26
C LEU A 607 37.13 1.96 -13.50
N GLU A 608 37.09 2.33 -12.22
CA GLU A 608 38.29 2.51 -11.39
C GLU A 608 39.10 1.21 -11.26
N THR A 609 38.41 0.08 -11.11
CA THR A 609 39.03 -1.25 -10.99
C THR A 609 39.08 -2.02 -12.30
N TYR A 610 38.67 -1.40 -13.41
CA TYR A 610 38.60 -2.09 -14.69
C TYR A 610 40.00 -2.34 -15.28
N ILE A 611 40.27 -3.60 -15.63
CA ILE A 611 41.51 -4.02 -16.27
C ILE A 611 41.20 -4.38 -17.73
N TYR A 612 41.73 -3.58 -18.65
CA TYR A 612 41.55 -3.83 -20.07
C TYR A 612 42.18 -5.16 -20.51
N ARG A 613 41.44 -5.93 -21.31
CA ARG A 613 41.91 -7.16 -21.97
C ARG A 613 41.58 -7.12 -23.44
N GLN A 614 42.59 -7.25 -24.29
CA GLN A 614 42.37 -7.35 -25.73
C GLN A 614 41.48 -8.56 -26.06
N THR A 615 40.64 -8.42 -27.09
CA THR A 615 39.71 -9.48 -27.51
C THR A 615 40.09 -9.95 -28.90
N SER A 616 40.51 -11.21 -29.01
CA SER A 616 40.79 -11.84 -30.31
C SER A 616 39.48 -12.19 -31.03
N PRO A 617 39.40 -12.05 -32.36
CA PRO A 617 38.29 -12.56 -33.15
C PRO A 617 38.21 -14.09 -33.07
N ILE A 618 37.00 -14.63 -32.87
CA ILE A 618 36.74 -16.07 -32.95
C ILE A 618 35.85 -16.30 -34.17
N ILE A 619 36.26 -17.18 -35.07
CA ILE A 619 35.52 -17.48 -36.31
C ILE A 619 35.08 -18.93 -36.28
N ILE A 620 33.81 -19.19 -36.62
CA ILE A 620 33.32 -20.55 -36.81
C ILE A 620 33.93 -21.11 -38.08
N SER A 621 34.76 -22.14 -37.94
CA SER A 621 35.34 -22.88 -39.04
C SER A 621 35.11 -24.38 -38.89
N GLN A 622 34.52 -25.00 -39.91
CA GLN A 622 34.12 -26.42 -39.90
C GLN A 622 33.20 -26.79 -38.70
N GLY A 623 32.41 -25.83 -38.23
CA GLY A 623 31.53 -26.00 -37.06
C GLY A 623 32.21 -25.80 -35.69
N ASP A 624 33.53 -25.59 -35.65
CA ASP A 624 34.28 -25.33 -34.42
C ASP A 624 34.61 -23.84 -34.23
N LEU A 625 34.67 -23.40 -32.98
CA LEU A 625 35.08 -22.04 -32.61
C LEU A 625 36.61 -21.92 -32.65
N VAL A 626 37.15 -21.28 -33.70
CA VAL A 626 38.60 -21.10 -33.87
C VAL A 626 39.01 -19.67 -33.53
N GLU A 627 39.88 -19.53 -32.52
CA GLU A 627 40.47 -18.24 -32.14
C GLU A 627 41.54 -17.80 -33.15
N GLN A 628 41.38 -16.61 -33.72
CA GLN A 628 42.24 -16.07 -34.76
C GLN A 628 43.30 -15.15 -34.15
N ASN A 629 44.33 -15.73 -33.56
CA ASN A 629 45.40 -14.97 -32.87
C ASN A 629 46.20 -14.02 -33.79
N ASN A 630 46.10 -14.19 -35.11
CA ASN A 630 46.78 -13.36 -36.11
C ASN A 630 45.90 -12.23 -36.66
N LEU A 631 44.63 -12.15 -36.24
CA LEU A 631 43.69 -11.12 -36.65
C LEU A 631 43.32 -10.27 -35.44
N GLU A 632 43.20 -8.96 -35.63
CA GLU A 632 42.74 -8.03 -34.61
C GLU A 632 41.50 -7.28 -35.09
N PHE A 633 40.65 -6.86 -34.15
CA PHE A 633 39.56 -5.95 -34.45
C PHE A 633 40.12 -4.53 -34.66
N GLU A 634 39.73 -3.91 -35.78
CA GLU A 634 39.97 -2.50 -36.03
C GLU A 634 38.94 -1.68 -35.23
N VAL A 635 39.39 -0.74 -34.42
CA VAL A 635 38.54 0.05 -33.51
C VAL A 635 38.56 1.51 -33.92
N GLU A 636 37.38 2.10 -34.07
CA GLU A 636 37.23 3.52 -34.33
C GLU A 636 36.22 4.12 -33.34
N ILE A 637 36.63 5.16 -32.61
CA ILE A 637 35.81 5.82 -31.60
C ILE A 637 35.43 7.21 -32.11
N LEU A 638 34.13 7.46 -32.23
CA LEU A 638 33.56 8.69 -32.76
C LEU A 638 32.77 9.39 -31.64
N PRO A 639 33.40 10.27 -30.84
CA PRO A 639 32.67 11.12 -29.92
C PRO A 639 31.87 12.18 -30.71
N THR A 640 30.69 12.54 -30.20
CA THR A 640 29.93 13.71 -30.64
C THR A 640 30.35 14.87 -29.77
N LEU A 641 31.17 15.75 -30.35
CA LEU A 641 31.78 16.88 -29.68
C LEU A 641 30.81 18.04 -29.57
N THR A 642 31.04 18.92 -28.60
CA THR A 642 30.37 20.22 -28.55
C THR A 642 30.90 21.14 -29.65
N PRO A 643 30.16 22.18 -30.08
CA PRO A 643 30.64 23.12 -31.09
C PRO A 643 32.01 23.75 -30.74
N GLU A 644 32.24 24.02 -29.45
CA GLU A 644 33.52 24.57 -28.93
C GLU A 644 34.69 23.56 -29.00
N GLU A 645 34.40 22.27 -28.97
CA GLU A 645 35.39 21.20 -29.11
C GLU A 645 35.66 20.89 -30.58
N GLU A 646 34.64 20.99 -31.44
CA GLU A 646 34.76 20.77 -32.88
C GLU A 646 35.59 21.87 -33.55
N GLU A 647 35.50 23.12 -33.09
CA GLU A 647 36.38 24.23 -33.55
C GLU A 647 37.87 24.01 -33.28
N LYS A 648 38.23 23.07 -32.40
CA LYS A 648 39.63 22.73 -32.08
C LYS A 648 40.22 21.64 -32.99
N LEU A 649 39.39 21.02 -33.84
CA LEU A 649 39.81 20.01 -34.80
C LEU A 649 40.27 20.63 -36.11
N SER A 650 41.12 19.90 -36.84
CA SER A 650 41.47 20.28 -38.22
C SER A 650 40.34 19.96 -39.20
N ASP A 651 40.27 20.70 -40.31
CA ASP A 651 39.26 20.47 -41.36
C ASP A 651 39.23 19.02 -41.87
N ILE A 652 40.40 18.36 -41.91
CA ILE A 652 40.56 16.97 -42.34
C ILE A 652 39.94 15.99 -41.31
N GLU A 653 40.10 16.26 -40.02
CA GLU A 653 39.50 15.44 -38.95
C GLU A 653 37.98 15.55 -38.94
N VAL A 654 37.45 16.75 -39.20
CA VAL A 654 36.01 17.00 -39.34
C VAL A 654 35.46 16.25 -40.55
N GLU A 655 36.10 16.36 -41.72
CA GLU A 655 35.66 15.67 -42.95
C GLU A 655 35.68 14.15 -42.78
N ASN A 656 36.75 13.59 -42.21
CA ASN A 656 36.86 12.15 -41.94
C ASN A 656 35.77 11.67 -40.96
N THR A 657 35.50 12.43 -39.90
CA THR A 657 34.47 12.10 -38.91
C THR A 657 33.08 12.12 -39.54
N GLN A 658 32.78 13.12 -40.38
CA GLN A 658 31.51 13.21 -41.11
C GLN A 658 31.34 12.06 -42.11
N ALA A 659 32.41 11.72 -42.87
CA ALA A 659 32.39 10.60 -43.80
C ALA A 659 32.13 9.26 -43.09
N MET A 660 32.78 9.03 -41.94
CA MET A 660 32.58 7.81 -41.17
C MET A 660 31.17 7.76 -40.55
N ARG A 661 30.64 8.87 -40.04
CA ARG A 661 29.25 8.95 -39.54
C ARG A 661 28.23 8.66 -40.63
N LYS A 662 28.45 9.15 -41.85
CA LYS A 662 27.59 8.83 -43.00
C LYS A 662 27.63 7.34 -43.32
N LYS A 663 28.82 6.74 -43.42
CA LYS A 663 29.00 5.30 -43.64
C LYS A 663 28.33 4.46 -42.55
N LEU A 664 28.44 4.89 -41.30
CA LEU A 664 27.81 4.25 -40.15
C LEU A 664 26.28 4.32 -40.25
N SER A 665 25.72 5.48 -40.60
CA SER A 665 24.28 5.66 -40.80
C SER A 665 23.72 4.74 -41.89
N GLU A 666 24.42 4.63 -43.03
CA GLU A 666 24.06 3.72 -44.12
C GLU A 666 24.09 2.25 -43.66
N THR A 667 25.14 1.86 -42.94
CA THR A 667 25.32 0.49 -42.42
C THR A 667 24.22 0.11 -41.43
N ILE A 668 23.91 0.98 -40.47
CA ILE A 668 22.89 0.73 -39.44
C ILE A 668 21.50 0.67 -40.06
N THR A 669 21.21 1.48 -41.07
CA THR A 669 19.94 1.44 -41.80
C THR A 669 19.76 0.09 -42.50
N GLN A 670 20.80 -0.39 -43.20
CA GLN A 670 20.80 -1.71 -43.83
C GLN A 670 20.62 -2.85 -42.80
N TRP A 671 21.27 -2.77 -41.64
CA TRP A 671 21.09 -3.77 -40.58
C TRP A 671 19.67 -3.76 -40.02
N GLY A 672 19.05 -2.59 -39.89
CA GLY A 672 17.67 -2.46 -39.48
C GLY A 672 16.71 -3.18 -40.43
N GLU A 673 16.90 -3.02 -41.75
CA GLU A 673 16.10 -3.73 -42.75
C GLU A 673 16.27 -5.26 -42.63
N GLN A 674 17.49 -5.75 -42.44
CA GLN A 674 17.77 -7.19 -42.26
C GLN A 674 17.15 -7.77 -40.99
N TYR A 675 17.16 -7.02 -39.88
CA TYR A 675 16.47 -7.43 -38.66
C TYR A 675 14.94 -7.36 -38.82
N GLN A 676 14.42 -6.54 -39.73
CA GLN A 676 12.98 -6.41 -39.99
C GLN A 676 12.43 -7.50 -40.92
N GLU A 677 13.26 -8.13 -41.77
CA GLU A 677 12.79 -9.11 -42.77
C GLU A 677 11.94 -10.23 -42.11
N PRO A 678 10.67 -10.39 -42.52
CA PRO A 678 9.83 -11.45 -41.99
C PRO A 678 10.40 -12.79 -42.43
N HIS A 679 10.62 -13.69 -41.48
CA HIS A 679 10.96 -15.05 -41.81
C HIS A 679 9.79 -15.68 -42.58
N ASN A 680 9.89 -15.75 -43.91
CA ASN A 680 9.10 -16.65 -44.74
C ASN A 680 9.57 -18.10 -44.48
N GLY A 681 9.41 -18.55 -43.24
CA GLY A 681 9.35 -19.97 -42.94
C GLY A 681 8.09 -20.50 -43.59
N GLN A 682 8.24 -21.53 -44.42
CA GLN A 682 7.17 -22.22 -45.14
C GLN A 682 5.92 -22.39 -44.26
N ALA A 683 4.76 -22.07 -44.85
CA ALA A 683 3.42 -22.21 -44.28
C ALA A 683 3.32 -23.26 -43.15
N ALA A 684 3.45 -22.79 -41.90
CA ALA A 684 2.98 -23.56 -40.77
C ALA A 684 1.45 -23.51 -40.82
N SER A 685 0.85 -24.65 -41.10
CA SER A 685 -0.56 -24.92 -40.87
C SER A 685 -0.99 -24.40 -39.50
N MET A 686 -2.22 -23.89 -39.41
CA MET A 686 -2.83 -23.27 -38.21
C MET A 686 -3.02 -24.21 -37.00
N ASP A 687 -2.23 -25.28 -36.87
CA ASP A 687 -2.43 -26.32 -35.85
C ASP A 687 -1.14 -26.79 -35.13
N ASP A 688 0.03 -26.18 -35.38
CA ASP A 688 1.25 -26.46 -34.59
C ASP A 688 1.64 -25.25 -33.72
N SER A 689 1.82 -25.49 -32.43
CA SER A 689 2.38 -24.51 -31.49
C SER A 689 3.75 -24.05 -31.98
N PRO A 690 4.06 -22.74 -32.03
CA PRO A 690 5.36 -22.28 -32.52
C PRO A 690 6.49 -22.82 -31.62
N ASP A 691 7.38 -23.58 -32.26
CA ASP A 691 8.57 -24.20 -31.67
C ASP A 691 9.36 -23.16 -30.86
N GLU A 692 9.96 -23.56 -29.73
CA GLU A 692 10.64 -22.65 -28.78
C GLU A 692 11.74 -21.80 -29.46
N LYS A 693 12.39 -22.38 -30.49
CA LYS A 693 13.40 -21.71 -31.33
C LYS A 693 12.81 -20.59 -32.21
N ASP A 694 11.60 -20.76 -32.74
CA ASP A 694 10.96 -19.72 -33.57
C ASP A 694 10.58 -18.49 -32.73
N ARG A 695 10.15 -18.72 -31.48
CA ARG A 695 9.90 -17.64 -30.52
C ARG A 695 11.17 -16.86 -30.17
N ALA A 696 12.27 -17.55 -29.83
CA ALA A 696 13.56 -16.91 -29.51
C ALA A 696 14.15 -16.11 -30.70
N LEU A 697 13.95 -16.60 -31.93
CA LEU A 697 14.44 -15.93 -33.13
C LEU A 697 13.65 -14.65 -33.43
N ARG A 698 12.30 -14.68 -33.39
CA ARG A 698 11.46 -13.49 -33.55
C ARG A 698 11.80 -12.40 -32.53
N LYS A 699 12.05 -12.83 -31.29
CA LYS A 699 12.54 -12.02 -30.18
C LYS A 699 13.85 -11.28 -30.52
N LEU A 700 14.83 -11.98 -31.11
CA LEU A 700 16.09 -11.38 -31.55
C LEU A 700 15.93 -10.42 -32.73
N HIS A 701 15.11 -10.77 -33.73
CA HIS A 701 14.76 -9.88 -34.84
C HIS A 701 14.19 -8.54 -34.33
N HIS A 702 13.21 -8.62 -33.43
CA HIS A 702 12.54 -7.43 -32.90
C HIS A 702 13.48 -6.57 -32.05
N ALA A 703 14.30 -7.18 -31.18
CA ALA A 703 15.32 -6.45 -30.41
C ALA A 703 16.37 -5.79 -31.31
N GLY A 704 16.86 -6.50 -32.32
CA GLY A 704 17.82 -5.97 -33.30
C GLY A 704 17.25 -4.77 -34.06
N TYR A 705 16.00 -4.86 -34.52
CA TYR A 705 15.32 -3.77 -35.21
C TYR A 705 15.20 -2.52 -34.34
N ILE A 706 14.75 -2.66 -33.09
CA ILE A 706 14.62 -1.51 -32.17
C ILE A 706 15.98 -0.86 -31.90
N VAL A 707 17.02 -1.66 -31.59
CA VAL A 707 18.37 -1.14 -31.30
C VAL A 707 18.99 -0.44 -32.51
N THR A 708 18.86 -1.00 -33.72
CA THR A 708 19.32 -0.31 -34.95
C THR A 708 18.56 0.98 -35.20
N GLY A 709 17.25 1.00 -34.94
CA GLY A 709 16.43 2.21 -35.03
C GLY A 709 16.91 3.30 -34.09
N ILE A 710 17.25 2.96 -32.83
CA ILE A 710 17.80 3.91 -31.85
C ILE A 710 19.10 4.52 -32.38
N ILE A 711 20.05 3.68 -32.81
CA ILE A 711 21.36 4.15 -33.30
C ILE A 711 21.19 5.04 -34.54
N SER A 712 20.37 4.62 -35.51
CA SER A 712 20.08 5.38 -36.73
C SER A 712 19.54 6.78 -36.40
N ARG A 713 18.60 6.87 -35.47
CA ARG A 713 18.04 8.16 -35.04
C ARG A 713 19.05 9.03 -34.31
N ARG A 714 19.81 8.48 -33.36
CA ARG A 714 20.82 9.25 -32.61
C ARG A 714 21.90 9.82 -33.54
N LEU A 715 22.29 9.06 -34.58
CA LEU A 715 23.25 9.54 -35.60
C LEU A 715 22.74 10.76 -36.37
N LEU A 716 21.42 10.89 -36.58
CA LEU A 716 20.82 12.05 -37.24
C LEU A 716 20.73 13.28 -36.33
N LEU A 717 20.59 13.06 -35.02
CA LEU A 717 20.37 14.12 -34.03
C LEU A 717 21.66 14.83 -33.59
N HIS A 718 22.79 14.14 -33.71
CA HIS A 718 24.12 14.66 -33.40
C HIS A 718 24.19 15.31 -32.01
N ARG A 719 23.79 14.57 -30.97
CA ARG A 719 23.73 15.09 -29.60
C ARG A 719 25.12 15.10 -28.94
N PRO A 720 25.59 16.23 -28.38
CA PRO A 720 26.87 16.28 -27.67
C PRO A 720 26.92 15.29 -26.51
N GLY A 721 28.06 14.64 -26.31
CA GLY A 721 28.28 13.64 -25.25
C GLY A 721 27.99 12.19 -25.65
N GLU A 722 27.43 11.96 -26.84
CA GLU A 722 27.31 10.61 -27.42
C GLU A 722 28.66 10.09 -27.91
N ILE A 723 28.90 8.79 -27.75
CA ILE A 723 30.13 8.13 -28.18
C ILE A 723 29.75 6.88 -28.95
N TYR A 724 30.20 6.80 -30.20
CA TYR A 724 30.06 5.60 -31.02
C TYR A 724 31.38 4.85 -31.05
N VAL A 725 31.36 3.57 -30.72
CA VAL A 725 32.50 2.66 -30.90
C VAL A 725 32.18 1.72 -32.05
N VAL A 726 32.92 1.86 -33.14
CA VAL A 726 32.76 1.09 -34.37
C VAL A 726 33.86 0.04 -34.43
N ILE A 727 33.46 -1.23 -34.52
CA ILE A 727 34.36 -2.36 -34.68
C ILE A 727 34.32 -2.84 -36.12
N LYS A 728 35.49 -2.91 -36.73
CA LYS A 728 35.69 -3.46 -38.08
C LYS A 728 36.56 -4.73 -38.01
N LEU A 729 36.38 -5.60 -38.97
CA LEU A 729 37.27 -6.72 -39.24
C LEU A 729 37.53 -6.74 -40.75
N GLN A 730 38.79 -6.62 -41.15
CA GLN A 730 39.19 -6.53 -42.55
C GLN A 730 38.45 -5.39 -43.29
N GLY A 731 38.34 -4.22 -42.65
CA GLY A 731 37.65 -3.03 -43.18
C GLY A 731 36.11 -3.07 -43.21
N ARG A 732 35.46 -4.20 -42.87
CA ARG A 732 33.99 -4.32 -42.78
C ARG A 732 33.52 -4.02 -41.35
N ILE A 733 32.53 -3.15 -41.19
CA ILE A 733 31.89 -2.89 -39.88
C ILE A 733 31.10 -4.14 -39.47
N ILE A 734 31.33 -4.61 -38.24
CA ILE A 734 30.70 -5.84 -37.73
C ILE A 734 30.05 -5.67 -36.35
N ALA A 735 30.41 -4.63 -35.58
CA ALA A 735 29.70 -4.27 -34.37
C ALA A 735 29.78 -2.75 -34.10
N VAL A 736 28.74 -2.22 -33.45
CA VAL A 736 28.62 -0.81 -33.10
C VAL A 736 28.04 -0.72 -31.69
N VAL A 737 28.66 0.10 -30.84
CA VAL A 737 28.15 0.45 -29.52
C VAL A 737 27.93 1.96 -29.46
N LEU A 738 26.80 2.37 -28.89
CA LEU A 738 26.46 3.74 -28.57
C LEU A 738 26.44 3.91 -27.05
N ALA A 739 27.19 4.87 -26.56
CA ALA A 739 27.17 5.33 -25.19
C ALA A 739 26.82 6.82 -25.10
N ASP A 740 26.29 7.24 -23.96
CA ASP A 740 25.85 8.61 -23.72
C ASP A 740 26.37 9.09 -22.35
N ARG A 741 27.14 10.18 -22.35
CA ARG A 741 27.70 10.83 -21.16
C ARG A 741 26.77 11.88 -20.54
N PHE A 742 25.56 12.06 -21.06
CA PHE A 742 24.74 13.21 -20.70
C PHE A 742 24.42 13.29 -19.20
N ASN A 743 24.15 12.17 -18.54
CA ASN A 743 23.74 12.16 -17.13
C ASN A 743 24.85 12.58 -16.16
N SER A 744 26.11 12.26 -16.49
CA SER A 744 27.27 12.56 -15.67
C SER A 744 28.54 12.26 -16.46
N GLN A 745 29.56 13.09 -16.28
CA GLN A 745 30.91 12.75 -16.77
C GLN A 745 31.49 11.53 -16.05
N GLU A 746 31.04 11.26 -14.82
CA GLU A 746 31.48 10.14 -13.98
C GLU A 746 30.66 8.86 -14.20
N ARG A 747 29.37 8.98 -14.56
CA ARG A 747 28.47 7.82 -14.78
C ARG A 747 27.90 7.83 -16.19
N VAL A 748 28.41 6.92 -17.02
CA VAL A 748 28.11 6.85 -18.46
C VAL A 748 27.18 5.68 -18.75
N GLU A 749 26.15 5.91 -19.58
CA GLU A 749 25.23 4.87 -20.02
C GLU A 749 25.68 4.26 -21.34
N LEU A 750 25.68 2.93 -21.45
CA LEU A 750 25.75 2.20 -22.71
C LEU A 750 24.30 1.97 -23.18
N VAL A 751 23.84 2.88 -24.03
CA VAL A 751 22.46 2.99 -24.52
C VAL A 751 22.10 1.85 -25.47
N ALA A 752 23.00 1.51 -26.39
CA ALA A 752 22.71 0.53 -27.42
C ALA A 752 23.97 -0.22 -27.87
N SER A 753 23.80 -1.50 -28.20
CA SER A 753 24.85 -2.31 -28.83
C SER A 753 24.26 -3.22 -29.90
N VAL A 754 24.80 -3.16 -31.10
CA VAL A 754 24.35 -3.99 -32.22
C VAL A 754 25.52 -4.65 -32.92
N THR A 755 25.32 -5.87 -33.39
CA THR A 755 26.26 -6.65 -34.18
C THR A 755 25.63 -6.96 -35.53
N LEU A 756 26.46 -7.22 -36.54
CA LEU A 756 26.04 -7.64 -37.88
C LEU A 756 24.94 -8.73 -37.78
N PRO A 757 23.77 -8.55 -38.43
CA PRO A 757 22.61 -9.45 -38.27
C PRO A 757 22.94 -10.92 -38.52
N GLU A 758 23.73 -11.22 -39.56
CA GLU A 758 24.11 -12.60 -39.90
C GLU A 758 24.80 -13.34 -38.75
N TYR A 759 25.60 -12.65 -37.92
CA TYR A 759 26.35 -13.25 -36.81
C TYR A 759 25.50 -13.46 -35.54
N VAL A 760 24.34 -12.79 -35.46
CA VAL A 760 23.42 -12.88 -34.33
C VAL A 760 22.28 -13.83 -34.64
N LEU A 761 21.67 -13.70 -35.83
CA LEU A 761 20.53 -14.51 -36.27
C LEU A 761 20.93 -15.94 -36.64
N PHE A 762 22.16 -16.14 -37.12
CA PHE A 762 22.69 -17.46 -37.50
C PHE A 762 23.98 -17.77 -36.72
N PRO A 763 23.86 -18.03 -35.41
CA PRO A 763 25.00 -18.13 -34.50
C PRO A 763 26.02 -19.22 -34.85
N ASP A 764 25.58 -20.29 -35.52
CA ASP A 764 26.38 -21.49 -35.78
C ASP A 764 26.81 -21.62 -37.26
N ARG A 765 26.53 -20.59 -38.07
CA ARG A 765 26.89 -20.58 -39.49
C ARG A 765 28.39 -20.44 -39.69
N GLU A 766 28.92 -21.16 -40.66
CA GLU A 766 30.33 -21.04 -41.10
C GLU A 766 30.69 -19.59 -41.41
N GLY A 767 31.84 -19.13 -40.91
CA GLY A 767 32.31 -17.75 -41.09
C GLY A 767 31.70 -16.73 -40.12
N THR A 768 30.84 -17.16 -39.19
CA THR A 768 30.31 -16.27 -38.14
C THR A 768 31.43 -15.81 -37.20
N VAL A 769 31.51 -14.50 -36.98
CA VAL A 769 32.51 -13.87 -36.12
C VAL A 769 31.93 -13.62 -34.73
N ARG A 770 32.66 -14.02 -33.69
CA ARG A 770 32.35 -13.76 -32.27
C ARG A 770 33.42 -12.87 -31.64
N GLY A 771 33.04 -12.20 -30.56
CA GLY A 771 33.93 -11.32 -29.79
C GLY A 771 33.84 -9.83 -30.16
N ALA A 772 33.24 -9.47 -31.29
CA ALA A 772 33.14 -8.08 -31.74
C ALA A 772 32.40 -7.16 -30.74
N GLY A 773 31.26 -7.61 -30.19
CA GLY A 773 30.55 -6.87 -29.15
C GLY A 773 31.35 -6.73 -27.86
N THR A 774 32.05 -7.79 -27.43
CA THR A 774 32.96 -7.73 -26.28
C THR A 774 34.09 -6.74 -26.52
N ALA A 775 34.71 -6.76 -27.70
CA ALA A 775 35.75 -5.82 -28.09
C ALA A 775 35.23 -4.37 -28.00
N ALA A 776 34.07 -4.09 -28.59
CA ALA A 776 33.46 -2.76 -28.56
C ALA A 776 33.27 -2.22 -27.13
N VAL A 777 32.71 -3.05 -26.24
CA VAL A 777 32.47 -2.62 -24.85
C VAL A 777 33.77 -2.48 -24.06
N ARG A 778 34.77 -3.34 -24.30
CA ARG A 778 36.08 -3.22 -23.63
C ARG A 778 36.84 -1.96 -24.07
N GLU A 779 36.74 -1.62 -25.35
CA GLU A 779 37.32 -0.40 -25.94
C GLU A 779 36.64 0.85 -25.42
N LEU A 780 35.31 0.85 -25.39
CA LEU A 780 34.54 1.91 -24.74
C LEU A 780 34.97 2.08 -23.28
N SER A 781 35.04 0.99 -22.51
CA SER A 781 35.40 1.03 -21.09
C SER A 781 36.80 1.62 -20.90
N ARG A 782 37.78 1.22 -21.73
CA ARG A 782 39.13 1.80 -21.74
C ARG A 782 39.11 3.30 -22.05
N TYR A 783 38.37 3.71 -23.07
CA TYR A 783 38.24 5.11 -23.46
C TYR A 783 37.58 5.95 -22.35
N LEU A 784 36.51 5.45 -21.73
CA LEU A 784 35.83 6.13 -20.62
C LEU A 784 36.72 6.23 -19.37
N GLN A 785 37.46 5.18 -19.04
CA GLN A 785 38.42 5.17 -17.93
C GLN A 785 39.52 6.22 -18.13
N GLN A 786 40.07 6.36 -19.34
CA GLN A 786 41.07 7.39 -19.67
C GLN A 786 40.52 8.82 -19.57
N GLN A 787 39.19 8.96 -19.65
CA GLN A 787 38.48 10.23 -19.61
C GLN A 787 37.94 10.56 -18.20
N GLY A 788 38.29 9.74 -17.20
CA GLY A 788 37.94 9.99 -15.79
C GLY A 788 36.54 9.53 -15.38
N ALA A 789 35.84 8.74 -16.21
CA ALA A 789 34.55 8.17 -15.79
C ALA A 789 34.75 7.09 -14.72
N GLN A 790 33.86 7.05 -13.72
CA GLN A 790 33.89 6.10 -12.61
C GLN A 790 33.05 4.85 -12.88
N THR A 791 31.94 4.97 -13.61
CA THR A 791 31.01 3.87 -13.84
C THR A 791 30.47 3.86 -15.27
N LEU A 792 30.43 2.68 -15.87
CA LEU A 792 29.71 2.41 -17.12
C LEU A 792 28.54 1.47 -16.80
N PHE A 793 27.30 1.85 -17.11
CA PHE A 793 26.13 1.00 -16.87
C PHE A 793 25.33 0.74 -18.14
N SER A 794 24.51 -0.31 -18.17
CA SER A 794 23.75 -0.71 -19.35
C SER A 794 22.47 -1.45 -18.98
N GLU A 795 21.36 -1.13 -19.64
CA GLU A 795 20.12 -1.91 -19.58
C GLU A 795 20.15 -3.00 -20.67
N VAL A 796 20.17 -4.26 -20.23
CA VAL A 796 20.35 -5.44 -21.07
C VAL A 796 19.01 -6.07 -21.38
N ILE A 797 18.67 -6.10 -22.66
CA ILE A 797 17.37 -6.57 -23.18
C ILE A 797 17.43 -7.91 -23.94
N SER A 798 18.62 -8.51 -24.05
CA SER A 798 18.80 -9.77 -24.78
C SER A 798 19.91 -10.63 -24.20
N GLN A 799 19.76 -11.95 -24.31
CA GLN A 799 20.75 -12.93 -23.85
C GLN A 799 22.15 -12.74 -24.47
N PRO A 800 22.30 -12.46 -25.79
CA PRO A 800 23.60 -12.14 -26.35
C PRO A 800 24.26 -10.91 -25.72
N SER A 801 23.47 -9.88 -25.38
CA SER A 801 23.98 -8.67 -24.72
C SER A 801 24.42 -8.96 -23.28
N ALA A 802 23.64 -9.74 -22.51
CA ALA A 802 23.99 -10.17 -21.15
C ALA A 802 25.34 -10.91 -21.11
N ARG A 803 25.54 -11.86 -22.05
CA ARG A 803 26.83 -12.58 -22.20
C ARG A 803 28.00 -11.64 -22.46
N VAL A 804 27.79 -10.59 -23.25
CA VAL A 804 28.82 -9.58 -23.49
C VAL A 804 29.15 -8.84 -22.19
N LYS A 805 28.14 -8.38 -21.42
CA LYS A 805 28.36 -7.66 -20.16
C LYS A 805 29.12 -8.50 -19.14
N GLN A 806 28.72 -9.76 -18.96
CA GLN A 806 29.39 -10.68 -18.05
C GLN A 806 30.87 -10.93 -18.46
N LYS A 807 31.15 -11.14 -19.76
CA LYS A 807 32.52 -11.31 -20.28
C LYS A 807 33.43 -10.09 -20.11
N VAL A 808 32.84 -8.90 -20.00
CA VAL A 808 33.58 -7.65 -19.77
C VAL A 808 33.81 -7.43 -18.27
N GLY A 809 33.00 -8.04 -17.41
CA GLY A 809 33.10 -7.91 -15.96
C GLY A 809 32.07 -6.95 -15.36
N PHE A 810 30.95 -6.70 -16.05
CA PHE A 810 29.83 -6.00 -15.43
C PHE A 810 29.18 -6.88 -14.37
N ASN A 811 28.74 -6.24 -13.29
CA ASN A 811 27.93 -6.84 -12.26
C ASN A 811 26.46 -6.52 -12.53
N PHE A 812 25.59 -7.53 -12.47
CA PHE A 812 24.16 -7.29 -12.48
C PHE A 812 23.76 -6.51 -11.23
N LYS A 813 22.87 -5.53 -11.39
CA LYS A 813 22.33 -4.71 -10.31
C LYS A 813 20.83 -4.98 -10.20
N SER A 814 20.43 -5.41 -9.01
CA SER A 814 19.04 -5.63 -8.63
C SER A 814 18.33 -4.34 -8.20
N GLU A 815 19.04 -3.22 -8.04
CA GLU A 815 18.51 -1.92 -7.60
C GLU A 815 18.90 -0.78 -8.55
N PHE A 816 18.08 0.28 -8.60
CA PHE A 816 18.30 1.52 -9.38
C PHE A 816 18.73 2.67 -8.48
#